data_AF-A0A959TYQ0-F1
#
_entry.id   AF-A0A959TYQ0-F1
#
_cell.length_a   1.000
_cell.length_b   1.000
_cell.length_c   1.000
_cell.angle_alpha   90.00
_cell.angle_beta   90.00
_cell.angle_gamma   90.00
#
_symmetry.space_group_name_H-M   'P 1'
#
loop_
_entity.id
_entity.type
_entity.pdbx_description
1 polymer ?
#
loop_
_entity_poly.entity_id
_entity_poly.type
_entity_poly.pdbx_seq_one_letter_code
_entity_poly.pdbx_strand_id
1 'polypeptide(L)'
;MNRKWWLIWVLMVSVTGRSQYVLYDVPVINPFTDASMQFPFCGGFNNPQFSDVDMNLDGLTDLLIFDRSGNVAMVLYRQSFPGEPPQFSYQTSLDPFLPVMRDWALTYDYNCDDLPDLLTYISGSAALYRGVITDGHLDFQLEVPELLYTSSGGFILPVYTSRTDLPGLADVDGDGDMDILAFSLSGVQIRWYRNNSVESGYGCDSLIYSIADYCWGEIFEGATCDGADLGVECLGEGSEEQSRMHVGSTILVFDKDLDGVQDMVLGDVSCDNLVYYQNGGTPGFASMVSKDTLYPVPSYPAKLPVFPGAYLVDMNADGGKDLLVAPNDDLYSVNNRHILWYSQITPGGPQELAFTDRDFFTGNAIDMGDYSHPAWMDVDGDGLMDMVCGVRENKALEELPSTGLWYWRNTGTAEDPTFALVDDDLFGLQELGILSLSPSAGDADGDGDIDLMLGAADGTLIYMENTAGPGAAVAMNEPVLFYEGIDVISYSKPCLFDVDLDGAMDLIIGNVNGVLHYYHKEEGSYVLVSSGWGGVDVRRPGDLVGHSAPFMFRNESGLMQLVVGSASGHIFLYDEIEESMLGEFHERDTLFLGILPGMFSTISGTDLNNDGEPEFAVGNIRGGLHLMQRDPDVAIGQQTEPEREILIYPNPASEQLLVQGLRPGNWTYHLLDMNGRLQMSGTLAPDYRIRGIHVLMPGCYILELSEEGGKLLRQCIVLQP
;
A
#
# COMPACT_ATOMS: atom_id res chain seq x y z
N MET A 1 65.77 -1.79 -5.28
CA MET A 1 64.88 -2.57 -4.41
C MET A 1 63.50 -1.96 -4.51
N ASN A 2 62.68 -2.49 -5.42
CA ASN A 2 61.32 -2.01 -5.69
C ASN A 2 60.34 -2.71 -4.77
N ARG A 3 59.59 -1.96 -3.95
CA ARG A 3 58.38 -2.46 -3.29
C ARG A 3 57.16 -1.95 -4.06
N LYS A 4 56.47 -2.87 -4.73
CA LYS A 4 55.14 -2.65 -5.32
C LYS A 4 54.11 -2.68 -4.19
N TRP A 5 53.28 -1.64 -4.13
CA TRP A 5 52.04 -1.65 -3.36
C TRP A 5 50.93 -2.20 -4.28
N TRP A 6 50.20 -3.20 -3.79
CA TRP A 6 48.99 -3.69 -4.45
C TRP A 6 47.81 -2.93 -3.85
N LEU A 7 47.12 -2.12 -4.65
CA LEU A 7 45.76 -1.66 -4.32
C LEU A 7 44.81 -2.82 -4.65
N ILE A 8 44.10 -3.30 -3.65
CA ILE A 8 42.91 -4.15 -3.82
C ILE A 8 41.75 -3.20 -4.04
N TRP A 9 41.20 -3.17 -5.26
CA TRP A 9 39.89 -2.60 -5.51
C TRP A 9 38.86 -3.64 -5.07
N VAL A 10 38.13 -3.34 -4.00
CA VAL A 10 36.87 -4.04 -3.70
C VAL A 10 35.86 -3.45 -4.68
N LEU A 11 35.52 -4.19 -5.73
CA LEU A 11 34.27 -3.98 -6.45
C LEU A 11 33.16 -4.34 -5.47
N MET A 12 32.48 -3.35 -4.91
CA MET A 12 31.11 -3.55 -4.47
C MET A 12 30.29 -3.71 -5.74
N VAL A 13 29.98 -4.95 -6.09
CA VAL A 13 28.84 -5.25 -6.94
C VAL A 13 27.64 -5.12 -6.02
N SER A 14 26.90 -4.03 -6.13
CA SER A 14 25.52 -3.99 -5.65
C SER A 14 24.75 -5.02 -6.47
N VAL A 15 24.52 -6.18 -5.87
CA VAL A 15 23.49 -7.10 -6.36
C VAL A 15 22.19 -6.48 -5.90
N THR A 16 21.52 -5.73 -6.77
CA THR A 16 20.09 -5.47 -6.59
C THR A 16 19.40 -6.80 -6.82
N GLY A 17 19.08 -7.50 -5.74
CA GLY A 17 18.17 -8.64 -5.81
C GLY A 17 16.80 -8.08 -6.20
N ARG A 18 16.33 -8.32 -7.42
CA ARG A 18 14.92 -8.14 -7.74
C ARG A 18 14.10 -9.12 -6.90
N SER A 19 12.94 -8.68 -6.41
CA SER A 19 11.95 -9.58 -5.80
C SER A 19 11.63 -10.71 -6.77
N GLN A 20 11.44 -11.93 -6.27
CA GLN A 20 10.98 -13.07 -7.09
C GLN A 20 9.49 -12.99 -7.41
N TYR A 21 8.75 -12.12 -6.72
CA TYR A 21 7.31 -11.94 -6.88
C TYR A 21 6.99 -10.47 -7.16
N VAL A 22 5.97 -10.26 -8.00
CA VAL A 22 5.43 -8.94 -8.38
C VAL A 22 3.92 -8.96 -8.21
N LEU A 23 3.31 -7.77 -8.11
CA LEU A 23 1.86 -7.64 -8.10
C LEU A 23 1.28 -8.26 -9.38
N TYR A 24 0.25 -9.08 -9.23
CA TYR A 24 -0.51 -9.63 -10.35
C TYR A 24 -1.74 -8.75 -10.60
N ASP A 25 -1.71 -8.02 -11.71
CA ASP A 25 -2.78 -7.11 -12.10
C ASP A 25 -3.94 -7.89 -12.74
N VAL A 26 -4.82 -8.42 -11.88
CA VAL A 26 -6.05 -9.12 -12.30
C VAL A 26 -7.22 -8.13 -12.27
N PRO A 27 -7.99 -8.00 -13.35
CA PRO A 27 -9.16 -7.13 -13.35
C PRO A 27 -10.20 -7.57 -12.31
N VAL A 28 -10.77 -6.61 -11.59
CA VAL A 28 -11.87 -6.84 -10.64
C VAL A 28 -13.00 -5.89 -10.97
N ILE A 29 -14.20 -6.43 -11.18
CA ILE A 29 -15.38 -5.65 -11.53
C ILE A 29 -16.06 -5.13 -10.27
N ASN A 30 -16.28 -3.82 -10.21
CA ASN A 30 -17.03 -3.18 -9.15
C ASN A 30 -18.51 -3.59 -9.24
N PRO A 31 -19.11 -4.13 -8.16
CA PRO A 31 -20.47 -4.66 -8.18
C PRO A 31 -21.58 -3.61 -8.30
N PHE A 32 -21.26 -2.33 -8.07
CA PHE A 32 -22.22 -1.23 -8.10
C PHE A 32 -22.16 -0.43 -9.40
N THR A 33 -20.99 -0.39 -10.07
CA THR A 33 -20.76 0.44 -11.26
C THR A 33 -20.56 -0.36 -12.54
N ASP A 34 -20.36 -1.68 -12.46
CA ASP A 34 -19.94 -2.56 -13.55
C ASP A 34 -18.60 -2.15 -14.22
N ALA A 35 -17.86 -1.22 -13.61
CA ALA A 35 -16.55 -0.78 -14.07
C ALA A 35 -15.43 -1.60 -13.44
N SER A 36 -14.28 -1.70 -14.11
CA SER A 36 -13.07 -2.27 -13.50
C SER A 36 -12.57 -1.35 -12.40
N MET A 37 -12.23 -1.94 -11.25
CA MET A 37 -11.47 -1.28 -10.19
C MET A 37 -10.08 -0.87 -10.70
N GLN A 38 -9.58 0.26 -10.22
CA GLN A 38 -8.29 0.84 -10.65
C GLN A 38 -7.08 0.26 -9.88
N PHE A 39 -7.28 -0.17 -8.65
CA PHE A 39 -6.23 -0.69 -7.77
C PHE A 39 -6.79 -1.77 -6.82
N PRO A 40 -7.41 -2.85 -7.37
CA PRO A 40 -8.12 -3.85 -6.57
C PRO A 40 -7.26 -4.48 -5.47
N PHE A 41 -5.97 -4.65 -5.73
CA PHE A 41 -5.03 -5.36 -4.85
C PHE A 41 -4.03 -4.44 -4.12
N CYS A 42 -4.46 -3.23 -3.71
CA CYS A 42 -3.62 -2.30 -2.93
C CYS A 42 -3.52 -2.65 -1.42
N GLY A 43 -4.29 -3.62 -0.96
CA GLY A 43 -4.33 -4.05 0.44
C GLY A 43 -5.36 -3.33 1.33
N GLY A 44 -6.19 -2.43 0.78
CA GLY A 44 -7.33 -1.81 1.48
C GLY A 44 -6.97 -0.60 2.36
N PHE A 45 -8.01 0.03 2.94
CA PHE A 45 -7.89 1.27 3.70
C PHE A 45 -8.72 1.21 5.00
N ASN A 46 -8.14 1.60 6.12
CA ASN A 46 -8.86 1.79 7.39
C ASN A 46 -8.65 3.21 7.91
N ASN A 47 -7.40 3.66 7.97
CA ASN A 47 -7.01 4.96 8.53
C ASN A 47 -5.96 5.66 7.66
N PRO A 48 -6.26 5.92 6.37
CA PRO A 48 -5.29 6.51 5.47
C PRO A 48 -5.02 7.98 5.79
N GLN A 49 -3.74 8.35 5.71
CA GLN A 49 -3.22 9.70 5.76
C GLN A 49 -2.66 10.05 4.39
N PHE A 50 -3.02 11.21 3.85
CA PHE A 50 -2.79 11.54 2.45
C PHE A 50 -1.77 12.65 2.28
N SER A 51 -0.97 12.55 1.23
CA SER A 51 0.02 13.54 0.85
C SER A 51 0.24 13.52 -0.66
N ASP A 52 0.43 14.69 -1.24
CA ASP A 52 0.81 14.81 -2.65
C ASP A 52 2.29 14.43 -2.82
N VAL A 53 2.59 13.73 -3.92
CA VAL A 53 3.95 13.34 -4.30
C VAL A 53 4.04 13.19 -5.83
N ASP A 54 5.23 13.15 -6.40
CA ASP A 54 5.46 12.67 -7.78
C ASP A 54 6.64 11.69 -7.70
N MET A 55 6.34 10.41 -7.49
CA MET A 55 7.38 9.42 -7.19
C MET A 55 8.12 8.98 -8.45
N ASN A 56 7.41 8.95 -9.58
CA ASN A 56 7.94 8.51 -10.86
C ASN A 56 8.50 9.65 -11.73
N LEU A 57 8.37 10.91 -11.28
CA LEU A 57 8.83 12.14 -11.91
C LEU A 57 8.24 12.34 -13.31
N ASP A 58 6.99 11.95 -13.51
CA ASP A 58 6.27 12.11 -14.78
C ASP A 58 5.58 13.48 -14.93
N GLY A 59 5.59 14.30 -13.87
CA GLY A 59 5.00 15.63 -13.80
C GLY A 59 3.51 15.63 -13.47
N LEU A 60 2.94 14.48 -13.12
CA LEU A 60 1.60 14.34 -12.55
C LEU A 60 1.70 14.10 -11.04
N THR A 61 0.84 14.77 -10.27
CA THR A 61 0.80 14.58 -8.81
C THR A 61 0.15 13.26 -8.46
N ASP A 62 0.96 12.30 -8.03
CA ASP A 62 0.59 11.04 -7.39
C ASP A 62 0.09 11.25 -5.95
N LEU A 63 -0.46 10.19 -5.36
CA LEU A 63 -0.97 10.21 -3.99
C LEU A 63 -0.18 9.23 -3.11
N LEU A 64 0.62 9.77 -2.19
CA LEU A 64 1.21 9.01 -1.09
C LEU A 64 0.14 8.79 -0.03
N ILE A 65 -0.04 7.52 0.36
CA ILE A 65 -0.99 7.12 1.39
C ILE A 65 -0.22 6.36 2.46
N PHE A 66 -0.24 6.87 3.69
CA PHE A 66 0.19 6.12 4.87
C PHE A 66 -1.04 5.70 5.67
N ASP A 67 -1.34 4.40 5.67
CA ASP A 67 -2.38 3.85 6.53
C ASP A 67 -1.78 3.46 7.89
N ARG A 68 -2.19 4.20 8.93
CA ARG A 68 -1.72 3.91 10.30
C ARG A 68 -2.23 2.56 10.80
N SER A 69 -3.35 2.05 10.26
CA SER A 69 -3.77 0.66 10.48
C SER A 69 -2.79 -0.26 9.77
N GLY A 70 -1.87 -0.84 10.54
CA GLY A 70 -0.85 -1.75 10.03
C GLY A 70 0.45 -1.09 9.58
N ASN A 71 0.60 0.23 9.72
CA ASN A 71 1.78 1.02 9.32
C ASN A 71 2.22 0.76 7.87
N VAL A 72 1.28 0.87 6.93
CA VAL A 72 1.55 0.60 5.51
C VAL A 72 1.63 1.91 4.73
N ALA A 73 2.74 2.12 4.02
CA ALA A 73 2.86 3.17 3.03
C ALA A 73 2.59 2.59 1.63
N MET A 74 1.86 3.33 0.80
CA MET A 74 1.64 3.02 -0.60
C MET A 74 1.58 4.29 -1.43
N VAL A 75 1.78 4.16 -2.74
CA VAL A 75 1.63 5.26 -3.69
C VAL A 75 0.62 4.84 -4.76
N LEU A 76 -0.39 5.67 -4.96
CA LEU A 76 -1.29 5.56 -6.12
C LEU A 76 -0.78 6.50 -7.21
N TYR A 77 -0.38 5.92 -8.34
CA TYR A 77 0.24 6.64 -9.45
C TYR A 77 -0.81 7.18 -10.40
N ARG A 78 -0.82 8.48 -10.63
CA ARG A 78 -1.82 9.12 -11.48
C ARG A 78 -1.65 8.68 -12.93
N GLN A 79 -2.77 8.35 -13.57
CA GLN A 79 -2.86 8.00 -14.99
C GLN A 79 -3.63 9.04 -15.80
N SER A 80 -4.53 9.79 -15.16
CA SER A 80 -5.34 10.83 -15.79
C SER A 80 -4.60 12.17 -15.91
N PHE A 81 -4.79 12.90 -17.00
CA PHE A 81 -4.25 14.25 -17.16
C PHE A 81 -5.16 15.32 -16.50
N PRO A 82 -4.63 16.53 -16.24
CA PRO A 82 -5.43 17.68 -15.80
C PRO A 82 -6.71 17.89 -16.62
N GLY A 83 -7.86 17.96 -15.94
CA GLY A 83 -9.18 18.13 -16.55
C GLY A 83 -9.91 16.83 -16.93
N GLU A 84 -9.29 15.68 -16.70
CA GLU A 84 -9.94 14.37 -16.76
C GLU A 84 -10.36 13.91 -15.35
N PRO A 85 -11.36 13.02 -15.21
CA PRO A 85 -11.67 12.40 -13.93
C PRO A 85 -10.43 11.68 -13.36
N PRO A 86 -10.20 11.73 -12.03
CA PRO A 86 -9.04 11.07 -11.42
C PRO A 86 -9.00 9.59 -11.77
N GLN A 87 -7.88 9.15 -12.32
CA GLN A 87 -7.54 7.75 -12.56
C GLN A 87 -6.17 7.48 -11.98
N PHE A 88 -6.03 6.40 -11.22
CA PHE A 88 -4.79 5.96 -10.60
C PHE A 88 -4.49 4.50 -10.95
N SER A 89 -3.25 4.09 -10.72
CA SER A 89 -2.83 2.70 -10.68
C SER A 89 -2.03 2.45 -9.40
N TYR A 90 -1.95 1.19 -8.98
CA TYR A 90 -1.12 0.78 -7.85
C TYR A 90 -0.03 -0.18 -8.33
N GLN A 91 1.19 0.05 -7.87
CA GLN A 91 2.35 -0.81 -8.14
C GLN A 91 3.30 -0.75 -6.94
N THR A 92 4.03 -1.83 -6.72
CA THR A 92 4.97 -1.97 -5.58
C THR A 92 6.43 -1.73 -5.97
N SER A 93 6.68 -1.34 -7.22
CA SER A 93 8.03 -1.24 -7.79
C SER A 93 8.90 -0.19 -7.11
N LEU A 94 8.30 0.85 -6.53
CA LEU A 94 9.00 1.90 -5.79
C LEU A 94 8.80 1.84 -4.27
N ASP A 95 8.08 0.85 -3.75
CA ASP A 95 7.93 0.65 -2.30
C ASP A 95 9.28 0.58 -1.56
N PRO A 96 10.36 -0.03 -2.12
CA PRO A 96 11.67 -0.05 -1.46
C PRO A 96 12.30 1.33 -1.21
N PHE A 97 11.80 2.39 -1.86
CA PHE A 97 12.27 3.77 -1.67
C PHE A 97 11.44 4.54 -0.63
N LEU A 98 10.35 3.95 -0.13
CA LEU A 98 9.61 4.48 1.00
C LEU A 98 10.31 4.06 2.30
N PRO A 99 10.60 5.00 3.21
CA PRO A 99 11.16 4.65 4.50
C PRO A 99 10.08 4.00 5.37
N VAL A 100 10.51 3.30 6.42
CA VAL A 100 9.57 2.78 7.41
C VAL A 100 8.92 3.96 8.13
N MET A 101 7.60 4.07 7.97
CA MET A 101 6.74 5.05 8.62
C MET A 101 6.00 4.41 9.79
N ARG A 102 5.59 5.22 10.76
CA ARG A 102 4.88 4.72 11.94
C ARG A 102 3.93 5.78 12.46
N ASP A 103 2.75 5.36 12.94
CA ASP A 103 1.75 6.16 13.68
C ASP A 103 1.15 7.36 12.90
N TRP A 104 1.96 8.25 12.34
CA TRP A 104 1.59 9.24 11.32
C TRP A 104 2.73 9.52 10.32
N ALA A 105 2.38 9.94 9.10
CA ALA A 105 3.32 10.41 8.09
C ALA A 105 2.70 11.46 7.16
N LEU A 106 3.44 12.53 6.87
CA LEU A 106 3.02 13.64 6.00
C LEU A 106 4.19 14.12 5.15
N THR A 107 3.93 14.65 3.96
CA THR A 107 4.94 15.34 3.16
C THR A 107 4.91 16.86 3.33
N TYR A 108 6.08 17.48 3.23
CA TYR A 108 6.26 18.94 3.17
C TYR A 108 7.62 19.24 2.52
N ASP A 109 7.71 20.21 1.62
CA ASP A 109 9.00 20.68 1.09
C ASP A 109 9.62 21.66 2.11
N TYR A 110 10.48 21.15 3.00
CA TYR A 110 11.04 21.99 4.07
C TYR A 110 12.19 22.85 3.57
N ASN A 111 12.86 22.45 2.48
CA ASN A 111 14.11 23.05 2.03
C ASN A 111 13.94 23.93 0.77
N CYS A 112 12.70 24.07 0.28
CA CYS A 112 12.27 24.84 -0.87
C CYS A 112 12.97 24.42 -2.18
N ASP A 113 13.16 23.12 -2.38
CA ASP A 113 13.75 22.56 -3.61
C ASP A 113 12.72 22.01 -4.61
N ASP A 114 11.43 22.23 -4.33
CA ASP A 114 10.27 21.75 -5.09
C ASP A 114 10.13 20.21 -5.07
N LEU A 115 10.87 19.50 -4.20
CA LEU A 115 10.66 18.08 -3.92
C LEU A 115 9.94 17.92 -2.57
N PRO A 116 8.95 17.03 -2.47
CA PRO A 116 8.36 16.73 -1.18
C PRO A 116 9.36 15.98 -0.30
N ASP A 117 9.52 16.43 0.94
CA ASP A 117 10.20 15.69 2.00
C ASP A 117 9.18 14.98 2.88
N LEU A 118 9.61 13.96 3.63
CA LEU A 118 8.71 13.14 4.45
C LEU A 118 9.01 13.30 5.93
N LEU A 119 7.96 13.58 6.72
CA LEU A 119 8.00 13.55 8.18
C LEU A 119 7.16 12.38 8.70
N THR A 120 7.67 11.67 9.72
CA THR A 120 6.92 10.59 10.38
C THR A 120 7.26 10.50 11.86
N TYR A 121 6.33 9.95 12.65
CA TYR A 121 6.52 9.80 14.09
C TYR A 121 7.71 8.90 14.44
N ILE A 122 8.42 9.32 15.48
CA ILE A 122 9.33 8.49 16.27
C ILE A 122 9.03 8.73 17.75
N SER A 123 9.50 7.88 18.65
CA SER A 123 9.31 7.91 20.11
C SER A 123 9.15 9.29 20.82
N GLY A 124 8.00 9.97 20.65
CA GLY A 124 7.68 11.28 21.23
C GLY A 124 8.15 12.50 20.42
N SER A 125 8.53 12.32 19.16
CA SER A 125 8.97 13.37 18.23
C SER A 125 8.73 12.94 16.77
N ALA A 126 9.40 13.58 15.82
CA ALA A 126 9.36 13.23 14.40
C ALA A 126 10.78 13.07 13.82
N ALA A 127 10.91 12.19 12.84
CA ALA A 127 12.06 12.13 11.95
C ALA A 127 11.71 12.81 10.62
N LEU A 128 12.73 13.36 9.94
CA LEU A 128 12.62 13.98 8.63
C LEU A 128 13.52 13.26 7.64
N TYR A 129 12.94 12.88 6.50
CA TYR A 129 13.62 12.30 5.36
C TYR A 129 13.57 13.27 4.20
N ARG A 130 14.74 13.68 3.71
CA ARG A 130 14.85 14.58 2.57
C ARG A 130 14.50 13.84 1.27
N GLY A 131 13.62 14.42 0.46
CA GLY A 131 13.36 13.99 -0.90
C GLY A 131 14.58 14.22 -1.79
N VAL A 132 15.02 13.19 -2.51
CA VAL A 132 16.12 13.28 -3.47
C VAL A 132 15.80 12.46 -4.72
N ILE A 133 16.31 12.90 -5.86
CA ILE A 133 16.17 12.13 -7.10
C ILE A 133 17.30 11.10 -7.17
N THR A 134 16.95 9.82 -7.08
CA THR A 134 17.86 8.68 -7.26
C THR A 134 17.38 7.89 -8.47
N ASP A 135 18.28 7.59 -9.42
CA ASP A 135 17.99 6.73 -10.59
C ASP A 135 16.66 7.03 -11.35
N GLY A 136 16.26 8.30 -11.40
CA GLY A 136 15.08 8.76 -12.14
C GLY A 136 13.75 8.65 -11.39
N HIS A 137 13.75 8.47 -10.07
CA HIS A 137 12.57 8.50 -9.21
C HIS A 137 12.87 9.28 -7.92
N LEU A 138 11.82 9.64 -7.18
CA LEU A 138 11.95 10.22 -5.84
C LEU A 138 12.31 9.13 -4.82
N ASP A 139 13.28 9.45 -3.98
CA ASP A 139 13.80 8.63 -2.87
C ASP A 139 13.87 9.49 -1.60
N PHE A 140 13.71 8.87 -0.44
CA PHE A 140 13.65 9.57 0.85
C PHE A 140 14.83 9.17 1.73
N GLN A 141 15.77 10.11 1.89
CA GLN A 141 16.98 9.87 2.68
C GLN A 141 16.86 10.50 4.06
N LEU A 142 17.09 9.72 5.11
CA LEU A 142 17.06 10.21 6.48
C LEU A 142 18.02 11.40 6.65
N GLU A 143 17.47 12.59 6.91
CA GLU A 143 18.23 13.82 7.10
C GLU A 143 18.31 14.15 8.59
N VAL A 144 17.17 14.13 9.27
CA VAL A 144 17.11 14.40 10.72
C VAL A 144 16.46 13.21 11.45
N PRO A 145 17.21 12.49 12.30
CA PRO A 145 16.69 11.33 13.02
C PRO A 145 15.73 11.69 14.16
N GLU A 146 15.72 12.94 14.63
CA GLU A 146 14.82 13.47 15.64
C GLU A 146 14.79 15.00 15.54
N LEU A 147 13.60 15.58 15.38
CA LEU A 147 13.42 17.03 15.38
C LEU A 147 13.64 17.60 16.78
N LEU A 148 14.41 18.69 16.86
CA LEU A 148 14.83 19.32 18.12
C LEU A 148 14.51 20.81 18.10
N TYR A 149 14.19 21.37 19.27
CA TYR A 149 14.05 22.81 19.49
C TYR A 149 14.94 23.29 20.64
N THR A 150 15.26 24.58 20.64
CA THR A 150 15.97 25.24 21.74
C THR A 150 14.98 25.95 22.65
N SER A 151 14.93 25.57 23.93
CA SER A 151 14.07 26.21 24.93
C SER A 151 14.59 27.58 25.35
N SER A 152 13.75 28.37 26.03
CA SER A 152 14.10 29.69 26.58
C SER A 152 15.32 29.65 27.51
N GLY A 153 15.54 28.53 28.21
CA GLY A 153 16.69 28.26 29.06
C GLY A 153 17.97 27.81 28.31
N GLY A 154 17.90 27.66 26.99
CA GLY A 154 19.01 27.18 26.15
C GLY A 154 19.21 25.67 26.15
N PHE A 155 18.20 24.89 26.57
CA PHE A 155 18.24 23.43 26.50
C PHE A 155 17.75 22.97 25.12
N ILE A 156 18.41 21.96 24.57
CA ILE A 156 17.96 21.30 23.34
C ILE A 156 17.04 20.15 23.76
N LEU A 157 15.80 20.16 23.26
CA LEU A 157 14.74 19.21 23.59
C LEU A 157 14.06 18.71 22.31
N PRO A 158 13.49 17.51 22.30
CA PRO A 158 12.71 17.03 21.15
C PRO A 158 11.48 17.89 20.91
N VAL A 159 11.18 18.18 19.64
CA VAL A 159 9.87 18.70 19.22
C VAL A 159 8.85 17.63 19.55
N TYR A 160 7.99 17.89 20.53
CA TYR A 160 7.05 16.89 21.01
C TYR A 160 5.89 16.73 20.02
N THR A 161 5.69 15.50 19.57
CA THR A 161 4.49 15.05 18.85
C THR A 161 3.98 13.77 19.51
N SER A 162 2.66 13.58 19.52
CA SER A 162 2.05 12.34 20.00
C SER A 162 2.02 11.30 18.89
N ARG A 163 1.98 10.02 19.27
CA ARG A 163 1.69 8.91 18.35
C ARG A 163 0.22 8.86 17.93
N THR A 164 -0.67 9.42 18.74
CA THR A 164 -2.12 9.42 18.48
C THR A 164 -2.54 10.58 17.61
N ASP A 165 -1.82 11.69 17.72
CA ASP A 165 -2.18 12.99 17.15
C ASP A 165 -1.56 13.15 15.77
N LEU A 166 -2.17 14.01 14.96
CA LEU A 166 -1.59 14.47 13.70
C LEU A 166 -1.12 15.93 13.87
N PRO A 167 0.18 16.23 13.78
CA PRO A 167 0.67 17.61 13.87
C PRO A 167 0.32 18.42 12.62
N GLY A 168 0.24 19.74 12.77
CA GLY A 168 0.08 20.67 11.66
C GLY A 168 1.45 21.13 11.14
N LEU A 169 1.67 21.01 9.83
CA LEU A 169 2.86 21.51 9.13
C LEU A 169 2.44 22.67 8.22
N ALA A 170 3.03 23.84 8.40
CA ALA A 170 2.73 25.03 7.59
C ALA A 170 3.82 26.10 7.79
N ASP A 171 3.89 27.07 6.89
CA ASP A 171 4.54 28.36 7.12
C ASP A 171 3.57 29.27 7.90
N VAL A 172 3.69 29.30 9.23
CA VAL A 172 2.68 29.94 10.11
C VAL A 172 2.83 31.46 10.12
N ASP A 173 4.05 31.97 10.02
CA ASP A 173 4.33 33.41 10.03
C ASP A 173 4.61 34.04 8.66
N GLY A 174 4.57 33.25 7.59
CA GLY A 174 4.67 33.70 6.21
C GLY A 174 6.08 34.08 5.78
N ASP A 175 7.10 33.52 6.43
CA ASP A 175 8.51 33.82 6.16
C ASP A 175 9.17 32.88 5.14
N GLY A 176 8.48 31.79 4.79
CA GLY A 176 8.89 30.80 3.80
C GLY A 176 9.61 29.57 4.37
N ASP A 177 9.70 29.39 5.68
CA ASP A 177 10.20 28.16 6.29
C ASP A 177 9.10 27.35 7.02
N MET A 178 9.36 26.05 7.25
CA MET A 178 8.35 25.14 7.80
C MET A 178 8.26 25.24 9.32
N ASP A 179 7.10 25.65 9.83
CA ASP A 179 6.73 25.58 11.23
C ASP A 179 5.95 24.31 11.59
N ILE A 180 5.92 24.01 12.89
CA ILE A 180 5.20 22.86 13.42
C ILE A 180 4.24 23.30 14.52
N LEU A 181 2.96 22.96 14.35
CA LEU A 181 1.93 23.04 15.38
C LEU A 181 1.66 21.64 15.95
N ALA A 182 1.81 21.47 17.26
CA ALA A 182 1.51 20.20 17.91
C ALA A 182 0.91 20.40 19.29
N PHE A 183 0.00 19.52 19.69
CA PHE A 183 -0.57 19.54 21.02
C PHE A 183 0.49 19.34 22.10
N SER A 184 0.32 20.03 23.23
CA SER A 184 1.16 19.86 24.42
C SER A 184 1.04 18.45 25.00
N LEU A 185 1.91 18.10 25.96
CA LEU A 185 1.82 16.83 26.68
C LEU A 185 0.49 16.64 27.44
N SER A 186 -0.17 17.74 27.83
CA SER A 186 -1.51 17.68 28.40
C SER A 186 -2.62 17.50 27.36
N GLY A 187 -2.30 17.74 26.08
CA GLY A 187 -3.21 17.71 24.95
C GLY A 187 -4.41 18.62 25.12
N VAL A 188 -4.17 19.88 25.50
CA VAL A 188 -5.27 20.87 25.58
C VAL A 188 -4.89 22.21 24.96
N GLN A 189 -3.60 22.42 24.69
CA GLN A 189 -3.08 23.63 24.07
C GLN A 189 -2.16 23.23 22.92
N ILE A 190 -2.17 24.04 21.87
CA ILE A 190 -1.30 23.84 20.70
C ILE A 190 -0.04 24.67 20.90
N ARG A 191 1.11 24.02 20.79
CA ARG A 191 2.41 24.67 20.77
C ARG A 191 2.82 24.97 19.35
N TRP A 192 3.31 26.19 19.15
CA TRP A 192 3.95 26.59 17.92
C TRP A 192 5.46 26.52 18.07
N TYR A 193 6.04 25.49 17.44
CA TYR A 193 7.48 25.38 17.23
C TYR A 193 7.79 26.15 15.96
N ARG A 194 8.22 27.39 16.15
CA ARG A 194 8.62 28.27 15.06
C ARG A 194 10.01 27.91 14.57
N ASN A 195 10.18 27.69 13.28
CA ASN A 195 11.49 27.64 12.66
C ASN A 195 12.00 29.07 12.53
N ASN A 196 13.20 29.35 13.06
CA ASN A 196 13.76 30.71 13.12
C ASN A 196 14.90 30.87 12.13
N SER A 197 14.88 30.07 11.06
CA SER A 197 16.01 29.97 10.15
C SER A 197 16.10 31.19 9.28
N VAL A 198 14.96 31.61 8.71
CA VAL A 198 14.88 32.83 7.91
C VAL A 198 15.21 34.06 8.75
N GLU A 199 14.70 34.19 9.99
CA GLU A 199 15.05 35.29 10.91
C GLU A 199 16.54 35.34 11.22
N SER A 200 17.16 34.17 11.31
CA SER A 200 18.57 34.02 11.62
C SER A 200 19.48 34.19 10.39
N GLY A 201 18.88 34.44 9.21
CA GLY A 201 19.59 34.68 7.94
C GLY A 201 20.04 33.41 7.23
N TYR A 202 19.45 32.26 7.55
CA TYR A 202 19.57 31.01 6.82
C TYR A 202 18.47 30.88 5.75
N GLY A 203 18.51 29.82 4.94
CA GLY A 203 17.39 29.44 4.08
C GLY A 203 16.37 28.60 4.85
N CYS A 204 15.27 28.23 4.19
CA CYS A 204 14.25 27.33 4.74
C CYS A 204 14.79 25.92 5.07
N ASP A 205 15.89 25.51 4.42
CA ASP A 205 16.60 24.25 4.66
C ASP A 205 17.15 24.06 6.08
N SER A 206 17.20 25.14 6.86
CA SER A 206 17.71 25.12 8.21
C SER A 206 16.52 24.90 9.17
N LEU A 207 16.66 23.99 10.13
CA LEU A 207 15.59 23.59 11.05
C LEU A 207 15.89 24.10 12.47
N ILE A 208 15.84 25.41 12.66
CA ILE A 208 16.24 26.08 13.91
C ILE A 208 14.99 26.41 14.72
N TYR A 209 14.46 25.41 15.41
CA TYR A 209 13.21 25.56 16.16
C TYR A 209 13.38 26.23 17.53
N SER A 210 12.40 27.08 17.87
CA SER A 210 12.11 27.51 19.25
C SER A 210 10.60 27.63 19.45
N ILE A 211 10.12 27.63 20.69
CA ILE A 211 8.67 27.80 20.95
C ILE A 211 8.34 29.28 20.83
N ALA A 212 7.52 29.64 19.84
CA ALA A 212 7.00 31.00 19.67
C ALA A 212 5.75 31.23 20.53
N ASP A 213 4.89 30.23 20.65
CA ASP A 213 3.69 30.26 21.49
C ASP A 213 3.41 28.90 22.12
N TYR A 214 3.00 28.90 23.39
CA TYR A 214 2.58 27.70 24.11
C TYR A 214 1.07 27.40 23.93
N CYS A 215 0.34 28.34 23.36
CA CYS A 215 -1.12 28.36 23.29
C CYS A 215 -1.57 29.08 22.02
N TRP A 216 -1.10 28.56 20.89
CA TRP A 216 -1.32 29.17 19.58
C TRP A 216 -2.82 29.33 19.30
N GLY A 217 -3.21 30.53 18.89
CA GLY A 217 -4.59 30.88 18.56
C GLY A 217 -5.46 31.28 19.75
N GLU A 218 -4.91 31.35 20.97
CA GLU A 218 -5.67 31.65 22.20
C GLU A 218 -6.85 30.68 22.40
N ILE A 219 -6.62 29.40 22.11
CA ILE A 219 -7.61 28.33 22.27
C ILE A 219 -7.25 27.32 23.35
N PHE A 220 -8.29 26.67 23.88
CA PHE A 220 -8.15 25.56 24.83
C PHE A 220 -9.11 24.44 24.43
N GLU A 221 -8.58 23.24 24.21
CA GLU A 221 -9.41 22.12 23.80
C GLU A 221 -10.33 21.65 24.94
N GLY A 222 -11.63 21.66 24.65
CA GLY A 222 -12.68 21.19 25.54
C GLY A 222 -12.93 19.69 25.38
N ALA A 223 -13.82 19.12 26.20
CA ALA A 223 -14.24 17.71 26.08
C ALA A 223 -15.54 17.57 25.25
N THR A 224 -15.79 18.49 24.33
CA THR A 224 -17.03 18.53 23.54
C THR A 224 -16.74 18.63 22.05
N CYS A 225 -17.64 18.09 21.23
CA CYS A 225 -17.56 18.16 19.78
C CYS A 225 -17.96 19.54 19.20
N ASP A 226 -18.14 20.53 20.07
CA ASP A 226 -18.24 21.93 19.68
C ASP A 226 -16.86 22.55 19.43
N GLY A 227 -15.78 21.79 19.63
CA GLY A 227 -14.40 22.24 19.47
C GLY A 227 -13.88 23.08 20.64
N ALA A 228 -12.62 23.49 20.55
CA ALA A 228 -11.89 24.30 21.52
C ALA A 228 -12.61 25.61 21.88
N ASP A 229 -12.46 26.02 23.13
CA ASP A 229 -12.90 27.32 23.63
C ASP A 229 -12.00 28.43 23.06
N LEU A 230 -12.60 29.53 22.61
CA LEU A 230 -11.89 30.68 22.03
C LEU A 230 -11.60 31.76 23.07
N GLY A 231 -10.54 32.54 22.84
CA GLY A 231 -10.20 33.71 23.64
C GLY A 231 -9.83 33.37 25.09
N VAL A 232 -9.16 32.23 25.28
CA VAL A 232 -8.72 31.78 26.60
C VAL A 232 -7.46 32.50 27.03
N GLU A 233 -7.29 32.71 28.34
CA GLU A 233 -6.02 33.19 28.88
C GLU A 233 -4.99 32.05 28.87
N CYS A 234 -4.00 32.18 28.01
CA CYS A 234 -2.94 31.20 27.88
C CYS A 234 -2.06 31.13 29.13
N LEU A 235 -1.98 29.93 29.71
CA LEU A 235 -1.07 29.66 30.81
C LEU A 235 0.36 29.51 30.22
N GLY A 236 1.24 30.47 30.51
CA GLY A 236 2.61 30.50 29.97
C GLY A 236 3.53 29.42 30.54
N GLU A 237 4.82 29.46 30.16
CA GLU A 237 5.84 28.50 30.56
C GLU A 237 5.86 28.27 32.10
N GLY A 238 5.60 27.03 32.54
CA GLY A 238 5.70 26.61 33.95
C GLY A 238 4.42 26.68 34.79
N SER A 239 3.26 27.00 34.21
CA SER A 239 1.97 26.78 34.85
C SER A 239 1.63 25.29 34.94
N GLU A 240 0.97 24.85 36.02
CA GLU A 240 0.33 23.52 36.06
C GLU A 240 -0.81 23.52 35.02
N GLU A 241 -0.54 23.01 33.82
CA GLU A 241 -1.58 22.59 32.88
C GLU A 241 -2.46 21.59 33.63
N GLN A 242 -3.76 21.89 33.78
CA GLN A 242 -4.67 20.91 34.36
C GLN A 242 -4.72 19.72 33.40
N SER A 243 -4.00 18.66 33.75
CA SER A 243 -4.06 17.39 33.03
C SER A 243 -5.52 16.94 32.98
N ARG A 244 -6.07 17.00 31.77
CA ARG A 244 -7.21 16.21 31.36
C ARG A 244 -6.66 15.12 30.46
N MET A 245 -7.32 13.96 30.45
CA MET A 245 -6.91 12.89 29.52
C MET A 245 -7.27 13.36 28.11
N HIS A 246 -6.32 13.96 27.41
CA HIS A 246 -6.38 14.10 25.96
C HIS A 246 -6.22 12.71 25.35
N VAL A 247 -7.13 12.37 24.46
CA VAL A 247 -7.21 11.01 23.92
C VAL A 247 -6.73 10.96 22.46
N GLY A 248 -6.66 12.12 21.78
CA GLY A 248 -6.07 12.28 20.45
C GLY A 248 -6.71 13.41 19.61
N SER A 249 -5.91 14.22 18.91
CA SER A 249 -6.39 15.29 18.01
C SER A 249 -5.59 15.41 16.72
N THR A 250 -6.23 15.84 15.63
CA THR A 250 -5.60 16.09 14.32
C THR A 250 -5.63 17.57 13.98
N ILE A 251 -4.52 18.11 13.46
CA ILE A 251 -4.39 19.51 13.07
C ILE A 251 -4.14 19.61 11.57
N LEU A 252 -4.99 20.34 10.86
CA LEU A 252 -4.72 20.81 9.50
C LEU A 252 -4.62 22.35 9.53
N VAL A 253 -3.57 22.91 8.93
CA VAL A 253 -3.23 24.34 8.97
C VAL A 253 -3.11 24.85 7.54
N PHE A 254 -3.81 25.93 7.20
CA PHE A 254 -3.79 26.55 5.88
C PHE A 254 -4.49 27.91 5.92
N ASP A 255 -4.18 28.79 4.97
CA ASP A 255 -4.85 30.07 4.77
C ASP A 255 -6.12 29.85 3.93
N LYS A 256 -7.28 29.77 4.59
CA LYS A 256 -8.56 29.46 3.91
C LYS A 256 -9.05 30.62 3.06
N ASP A 257 -8.88 31.86 3.51
CA ASP A 257 -9.48 33.05 2.88
C ASP A 257 -8.48 33.93 2.11
N LEU A 258 -7.22 33.50 2.03
CA LEU A 258 -6.11 34.15 1.34
C LEU A 258 -5.79 35.53 1.91
N ASP A 259 -5.91 35.69 3.23
CA ASP A 259 -5.61 36.95 3.92
C ASP A 259 -4.15 37.06 4.41
N GLY A 260 -3.38 35.99 4.23
CA GLY A 260 -1.98 35.86 4.63
C GLY A 260 -1.78 35.38 6.06
N VAL A 261 -2.83 34.93 6.75
CA VAL A 261 -2.78 34.37 8.09
C VAL A 261 -3.28 32.93 8.07
N GLN A 262 -2.56 32.01 8.72
CA GLN A 262 -2.97 30.61 8.77
C GLN A 262 -4.20 30.41 9.68
N ASP A 263 -5.20 29.73 9.14
CA ASP A 263 -6.34 29.17 9.86
C ASP A 263 -6.06 27.72 10.29
N MET A 264 -7.05 27.09 10.93
CA MET A 264 -6.91 25.72 11.38
C MET A 264 -8.21 24.93 11.29
N VAL A 265 -8.09 23.63 11.01
CA VAL A 265 -9.14 22.63 11.20
C VAL A 265 -8.67 21.60 12.21
N LEU A 266 -9.53 21.29 13.19
CA LEU A 266 -9.30 20.23 14.17
C LEU A 266 -10.28 19.07 13.99
N GLY A 267 -9.77 17.87 14.22
CA GLY A 267 -10.55 16.66 14.51
C GLY A 267 -10.13 16.08 15.85
N ASP A 268 -11.08 15.48 16.58
CA ASP A 268 -10.88 14.96 17.93
C ASP A 268 -11.36 13.50 17.99
N VAL A 269 -10.61 12.67 18.69
CA VAL A 269 -10.88 11.22 18.85
C VAL A 269 -12.27 10.89 19.40
N SER A 270 -12.86 11.75 20.20
CA SER A 270 -14.17 11.52 20.80
C SER A 270 -15.31 12.10 19.97
N CYS A 271 -15.01 12.64 18.79
CA CYS A 271 -15.94 13.43 18.00
C CYS A 271 -16.09 12.94 16.58
N ASP A 272 -17.26 13.29 16.02
CA ASP A 272 -17.69 12.81 14.73
C ASP A 272 -17.49 13.85 13.60
N ASN A 273 -16.99 15.03 13.92
CA ASN A 273 -16.93 16.20 13.05
C ASN A 273 -15.57 16.86 13.03
N LEU A 274 -15.33 17.62 11.96
CA LEU A 274 -14.26 18.61 11.89
C LEU A 274 -14.76 19.97 12.39
N VAL A 275 -13.87 20.71 13.07
CA VAL A 275 -14.13 22.09 13.50
C VAL A 275 -13.11 23.02 12.84
N TYR A 276 -13.58 23.96 12.04
CA TYR A 276 -12.75 25.02 11.46
C TYR A 276 -12.65 26.20 12.42
N TYR A 277 -11.48 26.85 12.47
CA TYR A 277 -11.17 28.02 13.29
C TYR A 277 -10.57 29.09 12.39
N GLN A 278 -11.19 30.27 12.38
CA GLN A 278 -10.67 31.42 11.64
C GLN A 278 -9.74 32.24 12.54
N ASN A 279 -8.52 32.49 12.05
CA ASN A 279 -7.52 33.30 12.71
C ASN A 279 -7.69 34.77 12.31
N GLY A 280 -8.16 35.60 13.24
CA GLY A 280 -8.30 37.05 13.03
C GLY A 280 -7.07 37.86 13.47
N GLY A 281 -5.96 37.17 13.73
CA GLY A 281 -4.72 37.74 14.25
C GLY A 281 -3.79 38.27 13.16
N THR A 282 -2.51 37.93 13.29
CA THR A 282 -1.44 38.26 12.34
C THR A 282 -0.51 37.05 12.21
N PRO A 283 0.37 36.99 11.20
CA PRO A 283 1.27 35.85 11.05
C PRO A 283 2.16 35.60 12.28
N GLY A 284 2.62 36.68 12.95
CA GLY A 284 3.41 36.57 14.18
C GLY A 284 2.61 36.43 15.48
N PHE A 285 1.27 36.41 15.43
CA PHE A 285 0.39 36.29 16.60
C PHE A 285 -1.00 35.81 16.18
N ALA A 286 -1.31 34.54 16.44
CA ALA A 286 -2.61 33.96 16.14
C ALA A 286 -3.66 34.27 17.21
N SER A 287 -4.88 34.59 16.79
CA SER A 287 -6.05 34.75 17.67
C SER A 287 -7.27 34.22 16.93
N MET A 288 -7.78 33.05 17.37
CA MET A 288 -8.93 32.42 16.75
C MET A 288 -10.20 33.18 17.14
N VAL A 289 -10.80 33.87 16.17
CA VAL A 289 -11.93 34.78 16.40
C VAL A 289 -13.28 34.12 16.15
N SER A 290 -13.31 33.02 15.41
CA SER A 290 -14.53 32.25 15.16
C SER A 290 -14.24 30.77 14.99
N LYS A 291 -15.27 29.93 15.17
CA LYS A 291 -15.23 28.50 14.89
C LYS A 291 -16.50 28.03 14.20
N ASP A 292 -16.38 27.03 13.33
CA ASP A 292 -17.47 26.37 12.62
C ASP A 292 -17.39 24.85 12.83
N THR A 293 -18.41 24.30 13.48
CA THR A 293 -18.50 22.86 13.81
C THR A 293 -19.14 22.03 12.70
N LEU A 294 -19.56 22.68 11.61
CA LEU A 294 -20.19 22.05 10.44
C LEU A 294 -19.26 22.03 9.22
N TYR A 295 -17.94 22.12 9.42
CA TYR A 295 -16.99 22.17 8.32
C TYR A 295 -16.96 20.84 7.51
N PRO A 296 -16.83 20.89 6.17
CA PRO A 296 -16.87 22.09 5.33
C PRO A 296 -18.30 22.55 4.98
N VAL A 297 -18.55 23.86 5.07
CA VAL A 297 -19.77 24.54 4.56
C VAL A 297 -19.42 25.39 3.33
N PRO A 298 -20.36 25.63 2.38
CA PRO A 298 -21.80 25.31 2.39
C PRO A 298 -22.11 23.86 1.98
N SER A 299 -21.09 23.01 1.85
CA SER A 299 -21.28 21.62 1.47
C SER A 299 -21.84 20.74 2.59
N TYR A 300 -21.87 19.43 2.34
CA TYR A 300 -22.19 18.41 3.34
C TYR A 300 -21.09 18.35 4.40
N PRO A 301 -21.36 18.66 5.69
CA PRO A 301 -20.34 18.62 6.73
C PRO A 301 -19.64 17.27 6.79
N ALA A 302 -18.33 17.28 7.05
CA ALA A 302 -17.57 16.04 7.19
C ALA A 302 -17.99 15.34 8.48
N LYS A 303 -18.53 14.13 8.33
CA LYS A 303 -19.07 13.33 9.44
C LYS A 303 -18.54 11.90 9.37
N LEU A 304 -17.63 11.57 10.29
CA LEU A 304 -17.07 10.23 10.50
C LEU A 304 -17.16 9.92 12.00
N PRO A 305 -17.70 8.76 12.45
CA PRO A 305 -18.10 8.52 13.83
C PRO A 305 -17.08 8.83 14.93
N VAL A 306 -15.79 8.67 14.62
CA VAL A 306 -14.69 8.77 15.59
C VAL A 306 -13.43 9.29 14.86
N PHE A 307 -12.80 10.31 15.44
CA PHE A 307 -11.47 10.80 15.10
C PHE A 307 -11.23 11.16 13.62
N PRO A 308 -11.98 12.09 13.01
CA PRO A 308 -11.73 12.48 11.63
C PRO A 308 -10.39 13.22 11.49
N GLY A 309 -9.52 12.79 10.57
CA GLY A 309 -8.35 13.52 10.09
C GLY A 309 -8.61 14.17 8.73
N ALA A 310 -8.02 15.33 8.48
CA ALA A 310 -8.22 16.15 7.29
C ALA A 310 -6.91 16.38 6.53
N TYR A 311 -6.93 16.23 5.21
CA TYR A 311 -5.74 16.28 4.36
C TYR A 311 -6.04 17.08 3.08
N LEU A 312 -5.10 17.96 2.69
CA LEU A 312 -5.20 18.76 1.49
C LEU A 312 -4.31 18.20 0.39
N VAL A 313 -4.92 17.76 -0.71
CA VAL A 313 -4.25 17.10 -1.84
C VAL A 313 -4.86 17.51 -3.17
N ASP A 314 -4.12 17.50 -4.27
CA ASP A 314 -4.66 17.82 -5.61
C ASP A 314 -5.25 16.56 -6.27
N MET A 315 -6.43 16.14 -5.83
CA MET A 315 -7.05 14.89 -6.30
C MET A 315 -7.44 14.92 -7.78
N ASN A 316 -7.79 16.07 -8.35
CA ASN A 316 -8.27 16.20 -9.73
C ASN A 316 -7.26 16.85 -10.71
N ALA A 317 -6.04 17.12 -10.24
CA ALA A 317 -4.95 17.72 -10.99
C ALA A 317 -5.33 19.07 -11.62
N ASP A 318 -6.15 19.87 -10.92
CA ASP A 318 -6.55 21.20 -11.38
C ASP A 318 -5.73 22.35 -10.76
N GLY A 319 -4.75 22.01 -9.90
CA GLY A 319 -3.88 22.94 -9.18
C GLY A 319 -4.51 23.51 -7.90
N GLY A 320 -5.76 23.18 -7.60
CA GLY A 320 -6.41 23.42 -6.32
C GLY A 320 -6.17 22.26 -5.35
N LYS A 321 -6.14 22.56 -4.05
CA LYS A 321 -6.10 21.51 -3.01
C LYS A 321 -7.51 21.13 -2.61
N ASP A 322 -7.89 19.90 -2.95
CA ASP A 322 -9.09 19.22 -2.49
C ASP A 322 -8.92 18.77 -1.04
N LEU A 323 -10.04 18.55 -0.34
CA LEU A 323 -10.05 18.04 1.02
C LEU A 323 -10.44 16.56 1.01
N LEU A 324 -9.54 15.71 1.52
CA LEU A 324 -9.86 14.35 1.93
C LEU A 324 -10.05 14.30 3.44
N VAL A 325 -11.08 13.58 3.90
CA VAL A 325 -11.33 13.33 5.32
C VAL A 325 -11.45 11.83 5.55
N ALA A 326 -10.63 11.29 6.44
CA ALA A 326 -10.60 9.86 6.77
C ALA A 326 -10.48 9.63 8.28
N PRO A 327 -10.87 8.46 8.80
CA PRO A 327 -10.64 8.10 10.19
C PRO A 327 -9.16 8.12 10.58
N ASN A 328 -8.88 8.58 11.79
CA ASN A 328 -7.55 8.56 12.39
C ASN A 328 -7.48 7.62 13.61
N ASP A 329 -8.57 6.95 13.99
CA ASP A 329 -8.62 5.97 15.09
C ASP A 329 -8.45 4.54 14.58
N ASP A 330 -7.49 3.82 15.15
CA ASP A 330 -7.07 2.47 14.74
C ASP A 330 -7.86 1.33 15.41
N LEU A 331 -8.93 1.63 16.17
CA LEU A 331 -9.64 0.64 16.99
C LEU A 331 -11.17 0.59 16.79
N TYR A 332 -11.83 1.73 16.62
CA TYR A 332 -13.30 1.83 16.76
C TYR A 332 -14.01 2.54 15.61
N SER A 333 -13.29 2.97 14.58
CA SER A 333 -13.89 3.74 13.48
C SER A 333 -14.64 2.87 12.47
N VAL A 334 -15.16 3.53 11.43
CA VAL A 334 -15.68 2.89 10.22
C VAL A 334 -14.51 2.50 9.31
N ASN A 335 -14.68 1.42 8.57
CA ASN A 335 -13.65 0.84 7.71
C ASN A 335 -14.18 0.51 6.30
N ASN A 336 -15.35 1.05 5.94
CA ASN A 336 -15.90 0.94 4.58
C ASN A 336 -16.60 2.24 4.18
N ARG A 337 -16.44 2.70 2.94
CA ARG A 337 -17.03 3.95 2.39
C ARG A 337 -16.83 5.15 3.33
N HIS A 338 -15.61 5.29 3.84
CA HIS A 338 -15.26 6.14 4.97
C HIS A 338 -14.26 7.25 4.63
N ILE A 339 -13.85 7.39 3.38
CA ILE A 339 -12.93 8.45 2.92
C ILE A 339 -13.75 9.47 2.16
N LEU A 340 -14.05 10.59 2.80
CA LEU A 340 -14.86 11.66 2.22
C LEU A 340 -13.98 12.56 1.35
N TRP A 341 -14.38 12.79 0.10
CA TRP A 341 -13.69 13.67 -0.83
C TRP A 341 -14.54 14.91 -1.13
N TYR A 342 -13.91 16.07 -1.00
CA TYR A 342 -14.46 17.36 -1.35
C TYR A 342 -13.54 18.09 -2.32
N SER A 343 -14.07 18.44 -3.49
CA SER A 343 -13.30 19.21 -4.47
C SER A 343 -13.32 20.70 -4.19
N GLN A 344 -12.19 21.35 -4.43
CA GLN A 344 -12.05 22.80 -4.43
C GLN A 344 -12.86 23.41 -5.58
N ILE A 345 -13.71 24.39 -5.28
CA ILE A 345 -14.62 24.98 -6.27
C ILE A 345 -13.87 25.92 -7.21
N THR A 346 -12.91 26.68 -6.68
CA THR A 346 -12.12 27.66 -7.45
C THR A 346 -10.63 27.47 -7.16
N PRO A 347 -9.88 26.80 -8.05
CA PRO A 347 -8.43 26.67 -7.92
C PRO A 347 -7.75 28.04 -7.79
N GLY A 348 -6.86 28.18 -6.81
CA GLY A 348 -6.16 29.44 -6.48
C GLY A 348 -7.02 30.55 -5.87
N GLY A 349 -8.30 30.30 -5.58
CA GLY A 349 -9.16 31.20 -4.78
C GLY A 349 -9.22 30.77 -3.30
N PRO A 350 -10.01 31.49 -2.46
CA PRO A 350 -10.34 31.03 -1.12
C PRO A 350 -10.82 29.58 -1.14
N GLN A 351 -10.46 28.81 -0.12
CA GLN A 351 -10.83 27.41 -0.04
C GLN A 351 -12.34 27.29 0.23
N GLU A 352 -13.07 26.93 -0.82
CA GLU A 352 -14.50 26.67 -0.82
C GLU A 352 -14.70 25.30 -1.44
N LEU A 353 -15.25 24.38 -0.66
CA LEU A 353 -15.25 22.95 -0.96
C LEU A 353 -16.66 22.46 -1.32
N ALA A 354 -16.73 21.51 -2.24
CA ALA A 354 -17.95 20.80 -2.61
C ALA A 354 -17.76 19.30 -2.45
N PHE A 355 -18.64 18.64 -1.70
CA PHE A 355 -18.67 17.19 -1.55
C PHE A 355 -18.78 16.54 -2.92
N THR A 356 -17.84 15.66 -3.21
CA THR A 356 -17.72 14.97 -4.48
C THR A 356 -18.14 13.52 -4.31
N ASP A 357 -17.49 12.79 -3.40
CA ASP A 357 -17.65 11.34 -3.30
C ASP A 357 -17.22 10.80 -1.92
N ARG A 358 -17.58 9.55 -1.58
CA ARG A 358 -17.06 8.83 -0.40
C ARG A 358 -16.64 7.38 -0.67
N ASP A 359 -16.84 6.93 -1.90
CA ASP A 359 -16.67 5.57 -2.38
C ASP A 359 -15.47 5.47 -3.35
N PHE A 360 -14.80 6.56 -3.69
CA PHE A 360 -13.72 6.58 -4.70
C PHE A 360 -12.66 5.51 -4.43
N PHE A 361 -12.17 5.41 -3.19
CA PHE A 361 -11.15 4.44 -2.82
C PHE A 361 -11.72 3.03 -2.69
N THR A 362 -12.74 2.84 -1.84
CA THR A 362 -13.34 1.52 -1.59
C THR A 362 -14.10 0.94 -2.80
N GLY A 363 -14.45 1.78 -3.78
CA GLY A 363 -15.02 1.38 -5.06
C GLY A 363 -13.98 1.09 -6.15
N ASN A 364 -12.71 1.43 -5.93
CA ASN A 364 -11.61 1.12 -6.84
C ASN A 364 -10.59 0.13 -6.24
N ALA A 365 -10.88 -0.40 -5.05
CA ALA A 365 -10.10 -1.42 -4.36
C ALA A 365 -11.00 -2.57 -3.88
N ILE A 366 -10.44 -3.77 -3.71
CA ILE A 366 -11.05 -4.76 -2.83
C ILE A 366 -10.81 -4.26 -1.40
N ASP A 367 -11.88 -3.76 -0.78
CA ASP A 367 -11.86 -3.27 0.60
C ASP A 367 -13.09 -3.83 1.34
N MET A 368 -12.82 -4.85 2.15
CA MET A 368 -13.86 -5.63 2.84
C MET A 368 -14.01 -5.22 4.30
N GLY A 369 -13.42 -4.11 4.75
CA GLY A 369 -13.41 -3.69 6.16
C GLY A 369 -12.09 -4.01 6.85
N ASP A 370 -12.11 -4.79 7.94
CA ASP A 370 -10.90 -5.18 8.65
C ASP A 370 -10.61 -6.70 8.65
N TYR A 371 -9.32 -7.02 8.64
CA TYR A 371 -8.75 -8.38 8.62
C TYR A 371 -9.30 -9.30 7.53
N SER A 372 -8.60 -9.35 6.39
CA SER A 372 -8.89 -10.27 5.29
C SER A 372 -8.13 -11.60 5.44
N HIS A 373 -8.82 -12.71 5.14
CA HIS A 373 -8.30 -14.08 5.16
C HIS A 373 -8.67 -14.80 3.85
N PRO A 374 -7.85 -14.69 2.78
CA PRO A 374 -8.18 -15.25 1.48
C PRO A 374 -8.03 -16.78 1.48
N ALA A 375 -8.87 -17.44 0.70
CA ALA A 375 -8.82 -18.85 0.33
C ALA A 375 -9.34 -19.02 -1.10
N TRP A 376 -9.03 -20.18 -1.67
CA TRP A 376 -9.30 -20.51 -3.06
C TRP A 376 -10.18 -21.76 -3.12
N MET A 377 -11.30 -21.70 -3.84
CA MET A 377 -12.14 -22.86 -4.15
C MET A 377 -13.00 -22.59 -5.39
N ASP A 378 -13.32 -23.62 -6.16
CA ASP A 378 -14.34 -23.55 -7.23
C ASP A 378 -15.73 -23.61 -6.58
N VAL A 379 -16.36 -22.45 -6.38
CA VAL A 379 -17.62 -22.36 -5.62
C VAL A 379 -18.79 -22.81 -6.48
N ASP A 380 -18.77 -22.50 -7.77
CA ASP A 380 -19.91 -22.71 -8.66
C ASP A 380 -19.77 -23.91 -9.62
N GLY A 381 -18.66 -24.64 -9.53
CA GLY A 381 -18.41 -25.88 -10.25
C GLY A 381 -18.10 -25.67 -11.72
N ASP A 382 -17.60 -24.50 -12.11
CA ASP A 382 -17.24 -24.19 -13.49
C ASP A 382 -15.79 -24.57 -13.86
N GLY A 383 -15.02 -25.03 -12.87
CA GLY A 383 -13.63 -25.47 -13.01
C GLY A 383 -12.62 -24.33 -12.97
N LEU A 384 -13.05 -23.09 -12.76
CA LEU A 384 -12.17 -21.96 -12.47
C LEU A 384 -12.02 -21.79 -10.96
N MET A 385 -10.84 -21.35 -10.54
CA MET A 385 -10.61 -21.07 -9.14
C MET A 385 -11.23 -19.72 -8.77
N ASP A 386 -12.12 -19.72 -7.78
CA ASP A 386 -12.70 -18.50 -7.21
C ASP A 386 -12.00 -18.11 -5.92
N MET A 387 -12.20 -16.86 -5.51
CA MET A 387 -11.68 -16.33 -4.25
C MET A 387 -12.79 -16.23 -3.21
N VAL A 388 -12.56 -16.86 -2.05
CA VAL A 388 -13.39 -16.71 -0.86
C VAL A 388 -12.55 -16.07 0.22
N CYS A 389 -13.02 -15.00 0.84
CA CYS A 389 -12.26 -14.26 1.84
C CYS A 389 -13.03 -14.10 3.14
N GLY A 390 -12.43 -14.53 4.24
CA GLY A 390 -12.97 -14.30 5.57
C GLY A 390 -12.66 -12.89 6.07
N VAL A 391 -13.69 -12.24 6.62
CA VAL A 391 -13.66 -10.86 7.08
C VAL A 391 -13.97 -10.81 8.57
N ARG A 392 -13.20 -10.04 9.35
CA ARG A 392 -13.49 -9.89 10.79
C ARG A 392 -14.64 -8.95 11.03
N GLU A 393 -14.58 -7.73 10.50
CA GLU A 393 -15.60 -6.71 10.66
C GLU A 393 -15.61 -5.73 9.47
N ASN A 394 -16.75 -5.59 8.79
CA ASN A 394 -17.03 -4.52 7.86
C ASN A 394 -18.05 -3.57 8.48
N LYS A 395 -17.73 -2.28 8.52
CA LYS A 395 -18.55 -1.26 9.15
C LYS A 395 -18.50 0.03 8.35
N ALA A 396 -19.56 0.27 7.59
CA ALA A 396 -19.81 1.54 6.93
C ALA A 396 -20.55 2.55 7.83
N LEU A 397 -20.60 3.81 7.40
CA LEU A 397 -21.34 4.87 8.08
C LEU A 397 -22.82 4.51 8.23
N GLU A 398 -23.35 4.66 9.45
CA GLU A 398 -24.76 4.41 9.79
C GLU A 398 -25.25 2.96 9.58
N GLU A 399 -24.33 2.03 9.32
CA GLU A 399 -24.62 0.61 9.14
C GLU A 399 -24.17 -0.21 10.36
N LEU A 400 -24.80 -1.37 10.57
CA LEU A 400 -24.35 -2.31 11.59
C LEU A 400 -23.10 -3.04 11.07
N PRO A 401 -22.13 -3.35 11.94
CA PRO A 401 -21.00 -4.17 11.54
C PRO A 401 -21.46 -5.53 11.00
N SER A 402 -20.88 -5.96 9.89
CA SER A 402 -21.06 -7.29 9.30
C SER A 402 -19.76 -8.08 9.31
N THR A 403 -19.88 -9.40 9.25
CA THR A 403 -18.80 -10.38 9.38
C THR A 403 -19.17 -11.56 8.50
N GLY A 404 -18.23 -12.31 7.94
CA GLY A 404 -18.60 -13.45 7.12
C GLY A 404 -17.52 -13.86 6.12
N LEU A 405 -17.97 -14.56 5.08
CA LEU A 405 -17.15 -14.94 3.93
C LEU A 405 -17.62 -14.16 2.70
N TRP A 406 -16.72 -13.41 2.09
CA TRP A 406 -16.97 -12.71 0.84
C TRP A 406 -16.55 -13.60 -0.32
N TYR A 407 -17.38 -13.68 -1.35
CA TYR A 407 -17.20 -14.54 -2.51
C TYR A 407 -17.03 -13.70 -3.78
N TRP A 408 -15.86 -13.84 -4.39
CA TRP A 408 -15.49 -13.24 -5.66
C TRP A 408 -15.30 -14.33 -6.71
N ARG A 409 -16.22 -14.41 -7.66
CA ARG A 409 -16.19 -15.38 -8.74
C ARG A 409 -15.17 -14.99 -9.80
N ASN A 410 -14.40 -15.96 -10.29
CA ASN A 410 -13.63 -15.82 -11.52
C ASN A 410 -14.55 -15.94 -12.74
N THR A 411 -14.73 -14.82 -13.43
CA THR A 411 -15.55 -14.67 -14.65
C THR A 411 -14.71 -14.63 -15.92
N GLY A 412 -13.39 -14.75 -15.80
CA GLY A 412 -12.42 -14.76 -16.89
C GLY A 412 -12.18 -16.16 -17.45
N THR A 413 -10.92 -16.51 -17.64
CA THR A 413 -10.49 -17.86 -18.04
C THR A 413 -9.44 -18.42 -17.07
N ALA A 414 -9.08 -19.69 -17.23
CA ALA A 414 -8.04 -20.32 -16.42
C ALA A 414 -6.66 -19.69 -16.61
N GLU A 415 -6.40 -19.07 -17.78
CA GLU A 415 -5.13 -18.38 -18.07
C GLU A 415 -5.18 -16.85 -17.90
N ASP A 416 -6.37 -16.27 -17.79
CA ASP A 416 -6.59 -14.81 -17.70
C ASP A 416 -7.80 -14.55 -16.78
N PRO A 417 -7.58 -14.62 -15.45
CA PRO A 417 -8.65 -14.49 -14.47
C PRO A 417 -9.27 -13.09 -14.50
N THR A 418 -10.52 -12.98 -14.06
CA THR A 418 -11.19 -11.69 -13.82
C THR A 418 -12.22 -11.89 -12.73
N PHE A 419 -12.16 -11.11 -11.64
CA PHE A 419 -13.04 -11.33 -10.50
C PHE A 419 -14.25 -10.40 -10.48
N ALA A 420 -15.38 -10.89 -9.97
CA ALA A 420 -16.56 -10.10 -9.67
C ALA A 420 -17.18 -10.56 -8.34
N LEU A 421 -17.56 -9.61 -7.48
CA LEU A 421 -18.24 -9.92 -6.21
C LEU A 421 -19.60 -10.55 -6.52
N VAL A 422 -19.89 -11.67 -5.88
CA VAL A 422 -21.18 -12.36 -5.99
C VAL A 422 -21.97 -12.29 -4.68
N ASP A 423 -21.29 -12.45 -3.54
CA ASP A 423 -21.91 -12.49 -2.21
C ASP A 423 -20.94 -11.93 -1.15
N ASP A 424 -21.44 -11.14 -0.21
CA ASP A 424 -20.69 -10.60 0.93
C ASP A 424 -20.97 -11.36 2.25
N ASP A 425 -21.84 -12.37 2.19
CA ASP A 425 -22.10 -13.32 3.29
C ASP A 425 -22.36 -14.73 2.73
N LEU A 426 -21.36 -15.29 2.05
CA LEU A 426 -21.42 -16.64 1.48
C LEU A 426 -21.84 -17.65 2.56
N PHE A 427 -22.91 -18.39 2.26
CA PHE A 427 -23.58 -19.37 3.15
C PHE A 427 -24.31 -18.79 4.37
N GLY A 428 -24.51 -17.46 4.48
CA GLY A 428 -25.28 -16.85 5.55
C GLY A 428 -24.60 -16.92 6.92
N LEU A 429 -23.26 -16.91 6.95
CA LEU A 429 -22.47 -17.13 8.16
C LEU A 429 -22.49 -15.93 9.12
N GLN A 430 -22.88 -14.75 8.65
CA GLN A 430 -23.06 -13.56 9.50
C GLN A 430 -24.05 -13.84 10.65
N GLU A 431 -25.07 -14.69 10.45
CA GLU A 431 -26.05 -15.04 11.48
C GLU A 431 -25.43 -15.74 12.70
N LEU A 432 -24.25 -16.36 12.53
CA LEU A 432 -23.51 -17.01 13.62
C LEU A 432 -22.82 -16.00 14.54
N GLY A 433 -22.56 -14.77 14.05
CA GLY A 433 -21.87 -13.72 14.82
C GLY A 433 -20.44 -14.08 15.20
N ILE A 434 -19.77 -14.91 14.41
CA ILE A 434 -18.40 -15.37 14.65
C ILE A 434 -17.42 -14.42 13.98
N LEU A 435 -16.46 -13.92 14.76
CA LEU A 435 -15.46 -12.96 14.28
C LEU A 435 -14.23 -13.66 13.72
N SER A 436 -13.59 -13.00 12.75
CA SER A 436 -12.31 -13.42 12.14
C SER A 436 -12.35 -14.83 11.56
N LEU A 437 -13.36 -15.12 10.72
CA LEU A 437 -13.39 -16.37 9.97
C LEU A 437 -12.12 -16.49 9.11
N SER A 438 -11.41 -17.59 9.24
CA SER A 438 -10.21 -17.90 8.46
C SER A 438 -10.45 -19.18 7.66
N PRO A 439 -10.82 -19.11 6.38
CA PRO A 439 -11.12 -20.27 5.56
C PRO A 439 -9.88 -21.07 5.14
N SER A 440 -10.05 -22.39 5.09
CA SER A 440 -9.21 -23.35 4.39
C SER A 440 -10.12 -24.32 3.66
N ALA A 441 -9.98 -24.38 2.34
CA ALA A 441 -10.72 -25.32 1.50
C ALA A 441 -9.91 -26.59 1.25
N GLY A 442 -10.55 -27.75 1.24
CA GLY A 442 -9.92 -29.04 0.95
C GLY A 442 -10.84 -30.22 1.22
N ASP A 443 -10.53 -31.38 0.66
CA ASP A 443 -11.27 -32.64 0.87
C ASP A 443 -10.98 -33.20 2.27
N ALA A 444 -11.75 -32.77 3.28
CA ALA A 444 -11.43 -33.00 4.69
C ALA A 444 -11.97 -34.34 5.22
N ASP A 445 -12.94 -34.95 4.52
CA ASP A 445 -13.52 -36.25 4.84
C ASP A 445 -13.13 -37.37 3.85
N GLY A 446 -12.49 -37.04 2.73
CA GLY A 446 -11.89 -37.97 1.77
C GLY A 446 -12.88 -38.49 0.73
N ASP A 447 -13.99 -37.79 0.49
CA ASP A 447 -15.01 -38.18 -0.47
C ASP A 447 -14.78 -37.60 -1.90
N GLY A 448 -13.84 -36.66 -2.01
CA GLY A 448 -13.36 -36.07 -3.25
C GLY A 448 -14.04 -34.75 -3.63
N ASP A 449 -15.00 -34.25 -2.85
CA ASP A 449 -15.45 -32.87 -2.96
C ASP A 449 -14.71 -31.94 -1.98
N ILE A 450 -14.82 -30.64 -2.20
CA ILE A 450 -14.03 -29.64 -1.46
C ILE A 450 -14.90 -29.10 -0.32
N ASP A 451 -14.49 -29.40 0.91
CA ASP A 451 -15.07 -28.90 2.15
C ASP A 451 -14.51 -27.53 2.56
N LEU A 452 -15.11 -26.94 3.58
CA LEU A 452 -14.56 -25.76 4.26
C LEU A 452 -14.28 -26.02 5.74
N MET A 453 -13.03 -25.76 6.13
CA MET A 453 -12.60 -25.61 7.51
C MET A 453 -12.40 -24.12 7.81
N LEU A 454 -13.12 -23.59 8.80
CA LEU A 454 -13.03 -22.19 9.20
C LEU A 454 -12.44 -22.09 10.60
N GLY A 455 -11.40 -21.27 10.74
CA GLY A 455 -10.93 -20.84 12.05
C GLY A 455 -11.68 -19.62 12.58
N ALA A 456 -11.72 -19.45 13.89
CA ALA A 456 -12.38 -18.33 14.56
C ALA A 456 -11.46 -17.57 15.54
N ALA A 457 -11.85 -16.34 15.88
CA ALA A 457 -11.14 -15.48 16.84
C ALA A 457 -10.99 -16.12 18.24
N ASP A 458 -11.92 -16.96 18.65
CA ASP A 458 -11.88 -17.66 19.94
C ASP A 458 -10.97 -18.89 19.96
N GLY A 459 -10.33 -19.23 18.83
CA GLY A 459 -9.39 -20.34 18.71
C GLY A 459 -10.04 -21.66 18.30
N THR A 460 -11.36 -21.69 18.13
CA THR A 460 -12.12 -22.88 17.73
C THR A 460 -12.24 -23.03 16.21
N LEU A 461 -12.61 -24.24 15.78
CA LEU A 461 -12.87 -24.55 14.37
C LEU A 461 -14.36 -24.76 14.09
N ILE A 462 -14.74 -24.46 12.86
CA ILE A 462 -16.04 -24.74 12.27
C ILE A 462 -15.81 -25.57 11.00
N TYR A 463 -16.57 -26.64 10.84
CA TYR A 463 -16.51 -27.49 9.66
C TYR A 463 -17.82 -27.41 8.88
N MET A 464 -17.71 -27.30 7.56
CA MET A 464 -18.82 -27.34 6.62
C MET A 464 -18.52 -28.39 5.56
N GLU A 465 -19.27 -29.49 5.62
CA GLU A 465 -19.22 -30.61 4.66
C GLU A 465 -19.89 -30.18 3.36
N ASN A 466 -19.19 -30.33 2.24
CA ASN A 466 -19.78 -30.25 0.92
C ASN A 466 -20.44 -31.60 0.61
N THR A 467 -21.60 -31.56 -0.05
CA THR A 467 -22.36 -32.77 -0.40
C THR A 467 -22.74 -32.82 -1.87
N ALA A 468 -22.22 -31.87 -2.65
CA ALA A 468 -22.50 -31.76 -4.08
C ALA A 468 -21.78 -32.86 -4.89
N GLY A 469 -20.70 -33.41 -4.34
CA GLY A 469 -19.79 -34.33 -5.01
C GLY A 469 -18.75 -33.62 -5.88
N PRO A 470 -17.73 -34.35 -6.36
CA PRO A 470 -16.53 -33.76 -6.95
C PRO A 470 -16.82 -32.88 -8.17
N GLY A 471 -16.34 -31.63 -8.14
CA GLY A 471 -16.42 -30.66 -9.25
C GLY A 471 -17.84 -30.14 -9.55
N ALA A 472 -18.80 -30.36 -8.65
CA ALA A 472 -20.11 -29.74 -8.74
C ALA A 472 -20.14 -28.41 -7.96
N ALA A 473 -21.09 -27.53 -8.33
CA ALA A 473 -21.37 -26.33 -7.56
C ALA A 473 -21.61 -26.69 -6.09
N VAL A 474 -20.88 -26.01 -5.20
CA VAL A 474 -20.78 -26.36 -3.79
C VAL A 474 -22.15 -26.33 -3.11
N ALA A 475 -22.43 -27.37 -2.33
CA ALA A 475 -23.65 -27.49 -1.54
C ALA A 475 -23.29 -27.87 -0.09
N MET A 476 -23.03 -26.84 0.72
CA MET A 476 -22.61 -27.01 2.11
C MET A 476 -23.76 -27.45 3.02
N ASN A 477 -23.47 -28.41 3.89
CA ASN A 477 -24.27 -28.72 5.06
C ASN A 477 -24.21 -27.60 6.11
N GLU A 478 -25.08 -27.72 7.12
CA GLU A 478 -25.10 -26.80 8.26
C GLU A 478 -23.74 -26.80 9.00
N PRO A 479 -23.23 -25.62 9.40
CA PRO A 479 -21.94 -25.50 10.09
C PRO A 479 -21.86 -26.31 11.38
N VAL A 480 -20.84 -27.14 11.51
CA VAL A 480 -20.51 -27.87 12.73
C VAL A 480 -19.54 -27.03 13.57
N LEU A 481 -20.08 -26.31 14.56
CA LEU A 481 -19.31 -25.48 15.48
C LEU A 481 -18.49 -26.31 16.47
N PHE A 482 -17.35 -25.77 16.90
CA PHE A 482 -16.43 -26.41 17.84
C PHE A 482 -16.02 -27.82 17.36
N TYR A 483 -15.64 -27.88 16.08
CA TYR A 483 -15.39 -29.12 15.38
C TYR A 483 -14.30 -29.96 16.09
N GLU A 484 -14.65 -31.22 16.37
CA GLU A 484 -13.87 -32.18 17.17
C GLU A 484 -13.37 -31.68 18.54
N GLY A 485 -13.90 -30.56 19.04
CA GLY A 485 -13.45 -29.95 20.29
C GLY A 485 -12.04 -29.34 20.22
N ILE A 486 -11.56 -29.03 19.01
CA ILE A 486 -10.26 -28.39 18.79
C ILE A 486 -10.33 -26.92 19.18
N ASP A 487 -9.37 -26.50 20.02
CA ASP A 487 -9.17 -25.13 20.49
C ASP A 487 -7.67 -24.86 20.60
N VAL A 488 -7.19 -23.86 19.85
CA VAL A 488 -5.78 -23.41 19.84
C VAL A 488 -5.60 -22.05 20.53
N ILE A 489 -6.43 -21.78 21.53
CA ILE A 489 -6.46 -20.60 22.42
C ILE A 489 -7.18 -19.39 21.84
N SER A 490 -6.71 -18.85 20.71
CA SER A 490 -7.32 -17.68 20.07
C SER A 490 -6.76 -17.48 18.67
N TYR A 491 -7.63 -17.00 17.77
CA TYR A 491 -7.35 -16.74 16.35
C TYR A 491 -6.79 -17.98 15.64
N SER A 492 -7.55 -19.07 15.63
CA SER A 492 -7.18 -20.26 14.86
C SER A 492 -7.17 -19.93 13.37
N LYS A 493 -6.13 -20.31 12.65
CA LYS A 493 -6.03 -20.18 11.18
C LYS A 493 -5.66 -21.54 10.59
N PRO A 494 -6.65 -22.33 10.14
CA PRO A 494 -6.43 -23.69 9.64
C PRO A 494 -5.78 -23.67 8.25
N CYS A 495 -5.06 -24.74 7.95
CA CYS A 495 -4.54 -25.11 6.64
C CYS A 495 -4.66 -26.63 6.50
N LEU A 496 -5.50 -27.06 5.56
CA LEU A 496 -5.65 -28.47 5.19
C LEU A 496 -4.57 -28.85 4.19
N PHE A 497 -3.82 -29.92 4.48
CA PHE A 497 -2.75 -30.37 3.60
C PHE A 497 -2.38 -31.83 3.87
N ASP A 498 -2.18 -32.64 2.82
CA ASP A 498 -1.66 -34.01 2.95
C ASP A 498 -0.13 -33.98 3.19
N VAL A 499 0.23 -33.94 4.47
CA VAL A 499 1.62 -33.78 4.90
C VAL A 499 2.40 -35.08 4.77
N ASP A 500 1.79 -36.22 5.12
CA ASP A 500 2.46 -37.52 5.18
C ASP A 500 2.25 -38.41 3.94
N LEU A 501 1.51 -37.91 2.95
CA LEU A 501 1.23 -38.54 1.66
C LEU A 501 0.37 -39.81 1.78
N ASP A 502 -0.50 -39.89 2.78
CA ASP A 502 -1.43 -40.99 2.96
C ASP A 502 -2.77 -40.79 2.21
N GLY A 503 -2.97 -39.59 1.65
CA GLY A 503 -4.16 -39.19 0.90
C GLY A 503 -5.29 -38.60 1.75
N ALA A 504 -5.12 -38.53 3.08
CA ALA A 504 -6.00 -37.80 3.97
C ALA A 504 -5.43 -36.39 4.25
N MET A 505 -6.30 -35.39 4.30
CA MET A 505 -5.86 -34.03 4.63
C MET A 505 -5.58 -33.92 6.13
N ASP A 506 -4.33 -33.66 6.48
CA ASP A 506 -3.95 -33.26 7.83
C ASP A 506 -4.32 -31.79 8.08
N LEU A 507 -4.26 -31.38 9.35
CA LEU A 507 -4.64 -30.04 9.77
C LEU A 507 -3.49 -29.33 10.50
N ILE A 508 -3.02 -28.24 9.88
CA ILE A 508 -2.05 -27.32 10.45
C ILE A 508 -2.81 -26.07 10.90
N ILE A 509 -2.63 -25.63 12.13
CA ILE A 509 -3.39 -24.49 12.69
C ILE A 509 -2.42 -23.47 13.28
N GLY A 510 -2.44 -22.26 12.74
CA GLY A 510 -1.80 -21.11 13.35
C GLY A 510 -2.65 -20.46 14.45
N ASN A 511 -2.03 -19.69 15.33
CA ASN A 511 -2.71 -19.01 16.42
C ASN A 511 -2.06 -17.68 16.84
N VAL A 512 -2.69 -16.98 17.79
CA VAL A 512 -2.22 -15.71 18.37
C VAL A 512 -0.76 -15.75 18.86
N ASN A 513 -0.27 -16.89 19.34
CA ASN A 513 1.08 -16.98 19.92
C ASN A 513 2.19 -16.99 18.86
N GLY A 514 1.85 -17.17 17.57
CA GLY A 514 2.81 -17.22 16.47
C GLY A 514 3.40 -18.61 16.20
N VAL A 515 2.87 -19.65 16.85
CA VAL A 515 3.31 -21.04 16.68
C VAL A 515 2.31 -21.83 15.84
N LEU A 516 2.69 -23.03 15.40
CA LEU A 516 1.81 -23.93 14.65
C LEU A 516 1.43 -25.16 15.48
N HIS A 517 0.16 -25.53 15.44
CA HIS A 517 -0.33 -26.82 15.90
C HIS A 517 -0.48 -27.75 14.69
N TYR A 518 -0.09 -29.00 14.83
CA TYR A 518 -0.22 -30.04 13.79
C TYR A 518 -1.05 -31.19 14.32
N TYR A 519 -2.12 -31.51 13.60
CA TYR A 519 -3.00 -32.63 13.83
C TYR A 519 -2.94 -33.57 12.62
N HIS A 520 -2.66 -34.83 12.88
CA HIS A 520 -2.68 -35.86 11.85
C HIS A 520 -4.08 -36.49 11.77
N LYS A 521 -4.56 -36.77 10.55
CA LYS A 521 -5.87 -37.39 10.32
C LYS A 521 -5.76 -38.92 10.46
N GLU A 522 -6.24 -39.46 11.57
CA GLU A 522 -6.24 -40.90 11.84
C GLU A 522 -7.67 -41.46 11.95
N GLU A 523 -8.01 -42.48 11.15
CA GLU A 523 -9.31 -43.19 11.20
C GLU A 523 -10.55 -42.26 11.16
N GLY A 524 -10.44 -41.11 10.48
CA GLY A 524 -11.51 -40.13 10.33
C GLY A 524 -11.52 -39.00 11.37
N SER A 525 -10.58 -38.96 12.32
CA SER A 525 -10.48 -37.92 13.34
C SER A 525 -9.09 -37.28 13.40
N TYR A 526 -9.03 -36.04 13.85
CA TYR A 526 -7.79 -35.27 13.99
C TYR A 526 -7.12 -35.53 15.34
N VAL A 527 -5.87 -36.04 15.32
CA VAL A 527 -5.08 -36.35 16.50
C VAL A 527 -3.93 -35.37 16.62
N LEU A 528 -3.85 -34.63 17.74
CA LEU A 528 -2.78 -33.67 17.98
C LEU A 528 -1.41 -34.38 18.04
N VAL A 529 -0.51 -34.00 17.14
CA VAL A 529 0.87 -34.48 17.10
C VAL A 529 1.81 -33.49 17.78
N SER A 530 1.65 -32.19 17.50
CA SER A 530 2.50 -31.13 18.06
C SER A 530 1.74 -29.82 18.25
N SER A 531 2.05 -29.08 19.32
CA SER A 531 1.55 -27.71 19.57
C SER A 531 2.61 -26.64 19.34
N GLY A 532 3.68 -26.99 18.62
CA GLY A 532 4.81 -26.13 18.26
C GLY A 532 5.55 -26.75 17.08
N TRP A 533 4.80 -27.10 16.04
CA TRP A 533 5.27 -27.88 14.91
C TRP A 533 6.37 -27.14 14.15
N GLY A 534 7.43 -27.87 13.80
CA GLY A 534 8.59 -27.32 13.10
C GLY A 534 9.40 -26.27 13.88
N GLY A 535 9.12 -26.03 15.17
CA GLY A 535 9.75 -24.94 15.91
C GLY A 535 9.39 -23.54 15.39
N VAL A 536 8.35 -23.42 14.56
CA VAL A 536 7.90 -22.16 13.96
C VAL A 536 7.47 -21.17 15.04
N ASP A 537 8.02 -19.96 14.97
CA ASP A 537 7.67 -18.83 15.81
C ASP A 537 7.83 -17.53 15.01
N VAL A 538 6.71 -16.98 14.52
CA VAL A 538 6.73 -15.80 13.63
C VAL A 538 6.82 -14.46 14.37
N ARG A 539 7.14 -14.46 15.67
CA ARG A 539 7.32 -13.22 16.45
C ARG A 539 8.69 -12.61 16.18
N ARG A 540 8.72 -11.28 16.02
CA ARG A 540 9.96 -10.51 15.95
C ARG A 540 10.40 -10.04 17.36
N PRO A 541 11.67 -9.66 17.54
CA PRO A 541 12.13 -9.10 18.80
C PRO A 541 11.31 -7.88 19.22
N GLY A 542 10.59 -8.00 20.35
CA GLY A 542 9.70 -6.96 20.87
C GLY A 542 8.21 -7.27 20.68
N ASP A 543 7.86 -8.22 19.82
CA ASP A 543 6.48 -8.63 19.61
C ASP A 543 5.96 -9.42 20.81
N LEU A 544 4.72 -9.13 21.21
CA LEU A 544 4.02 -9.85 22.27
C LEU A 544 3.22 -11.05 21.74
N VAL A 545 2.81 -10.98 20.48
CA VAL A 545 1.95 -11.95 19.77
C VAL A 545 2.46 -12.13 18.35
N GLY A 546 2.22 -13.30 17.75
CA GLY A 546 2.70 -13.63 16.41
C GLY A 546 1.62 -13.82 15.36
N HIS A 547 0.40 -14.24 15.72
CA HIS A 547 -0.72 -14.49 14.79
C HIS A 547 -0.34 -15.29 13.53
N SER A 548 0.28 -16.46 13.71
CA SER A 548 0.71 -17.33 12.61
C SER A 548 -0.47 -17.69 11.70
N ALA A 549 -0.28 -17.55 10.39
CA ALA A 549 -1.25 -17.90 9.34
C ALA A 549 -0.58 -18.83 8.32
N PRO A 550 -0.65 -20.17 8.51
CA PRO A 550 0.06 -21.12 7.67
C PRO A 550 -0.61 -21.33 6.31
N PHE A 551 0.22 -21.50 5.29
CA PHE A 551 -0.15 -22.04 3.98
C PHE A 551 0.93 -23.02 3.51
N MET A 552 0.52 -24.21 3.10
CA MET A 552 1.41 -25.28 2.64
C MET A 552 1.23 -25.51 1.15
N PHE A 553 2.34 -25.68 0.43
CA PHE A 553 2.33 -26.11 -0.96
C PHE A 553 3.57 -26.95 -1.28
N ARG A 554 3.61 -27.55 -2.47
CA ARG A 554 4.80 -28.23 -2.99
C ARG A 554 5.41 -27.38 -4.11
N ASN A 555 6.72 -27.17 -4.07
CA ASN A 555 7.41 -26.47 -5.15
C ASN A 555 7.55 -27.34 -6.41
N GLU A 556 8.15 -26.80 -7.48
CA GLU A 556 8.42 -27.50 -8.74
C GLU A 556 9.15 -28.86 -8.57
N SER A 557 9.94 -29.01 -7.50
CA SER A 557 10.68 -30.25 -7.20
C SER A 557 9.87 -31.26 -6.37
N GLY A 558 8.62 -30.94 -6.02
CA GLY A 558 7.73 -31.74 -5.19
C GLY A 558 7.99 -31.65 -3.69
N LEU A 559 8.92 -30.78 -3.26
CA LEU A 559 9.26 -30.59 -1.85
C LEU A 559 8.26 -29.63 -1.19
N MET A 560 7.88 -29.94 0.04
CA MET A 560 7.00 -29.11 0.85
C MET A 560 7.65 -27.76 1.14
N GLN A 561 6.83 -26.72 1.02
CA GLN A 561 7.12 -25.36 1.44
C GLN A 561 6.00 -24.94 2.39
N LEU A 562 6.39 -24.31 3.49
CA LEU A 562 5.47 -23.71 4.44
C LEU A 562 5.69 -22.20 4.41
N VAL A 563 4.62 -21.47 4.11
CA VAL A 563 4.62 -20.02 4.21
C VAL A 563 3.72 -19.60 5.36
N VAL A 564 4.18 -18.66 6.18
CA VAL A 564 3.46 -18.25 7.39
C VAL A 564 3.36 -16.73 7.46
N GLY A 565 2.14 -16.20 7.35
CA GLY A 565 1.85 -14.80 7.63
C GLY A 565 1.92 -14.50 9.13
N SER A 566 2.16 -13.23 9.50
CA SER A 566 2.40 -12.83 10.89
C SER A 566 1.76 -11.49 11.27
N ALA A 567 1.62 -11.27 12.58
CA ALA A 567 1.18 -10.00 13.18
C ALA A 567 2.04 -8.81 12.72
N SER A 568 3.33 -9.03 12.48
CA SER A 568 4.30 -7.98 12.13
C SER A 568 4.25 -7.55 10.65
N GLY A 569 3.42 -8.19 9.83
CA GLY A 569 3.40 -7.98 8.38
C GLY A 569 4.41 -8.82 7.60
N HIS A 570 5.26 -9.59 8.29
CA HIS A 570 6.25 -10.46 7.64
C HIS A 570 5.61 -11.76 7.18
N ILE A 571 6.12 -12.28 6.07
CA ILE A 571 5.72 -13.55 5.46
C ILE A 571 6.95 -14.45 5.45
N PHE A 572 6.93 -15.44 6.34
CA PHE A 572 8.05 -16.35 6.54
C PHE A 572 7.96 -17.53 5.59
N LEU A 573 9.07 -17.95 4.98
CA LEU A 573 9.19 -19.17 4.20
C LEU A 573 10.04 -20.18 4.96
N TYR A 574 9.53 -21.40 5.11
CA TYR A 574 10.23 -22.54 5.67
C TYR A 574 10.33 -23.68 4.65
N ASP A 575 11.48 -24.37 4.64
CA ASP A 575 11.73 -25.56 3.84
C ASP A 575 12.36 -26.71 4.66
N GLU A 576 12.80 -27.78 3.98
CA GLU A 576 13.36 -29.00 4.58
C GLU A 576 12.38 -29.70 5.56
N ILE A 577 11.07 -29.59 5.31
CA ILE A 577 9.99 -30.06 6.19
C ILE A 577 9.97 -31.60 6.27
N GLU A 578 10.10 -32.29 5.14
CA GLU A 578 10.08 -33.76 5.06
C GLU A 578 11.12 -34.42 5.98
N GLU A 579 12.30 -33.81 6.07
CA GLU A 579 13.42 -34.34 6.84
C GLU A 579 13.28 -34.02 8.34
N SER A 580 12.43 -33.05 8.68
CA SER A 580 12.31 -32.44 10.01
C SER A 580 10.88 -32.44 10.56
N MET A 581 10.03 -33.38 10.11
CA MET A 581 8.62 -33.52 10.51
C MET A 581 8.36 -33.52 12.02
N LEU A 582 9.32 -33.98 12.83
CA LEU A 582 9.29 -33.97 14.30
C LEU A 582 10.38 -33.09 14.93
N GLY A 583 11.07 -32.30 14.10
CA GLY A 583 12.19 -31.44 14.46
C GLY A 583 11.89 -29.96 14.22
N GLU A 584 12.95 -29.19 13.93
CA GLU A 584 12.88 -27.77 13.59
C GLU A 584 12.97 -27.61 12.08
N PHE A 585 12.12 -26.77 11.51
CA PHE A 585 12.17 -26.40 10.10
C PHE A 585 13.24 -25.35 9.85
N HIS A 586 13.74 -25.30 8.62
CA HIS A 586 14.69 -24.29 8.23
C HIS A 586 13.95 -23.03 7.76
N GLU A 587 14.09 -21.93 8.51
CA GLU A 587 13.62 -20.61 8.07
C GLU A 587 14.52 -20.10 6.95
N ARG A 588 13.96 -20.02 5.73
CA ARG A 588 14.68 -19.60 4.53
C ARG A 588 14.61 -18.10 4.29
N ASP A 589 13.44 -17.50 4.54
CA ASP A 589 13.20 -16.06 4.33
C ASP A 589 12.14 -15.55 5.30
N THR A 590 12.20 -14.26 5.65
CA THR A 590 11.20 -13.54 6.46
C THR A 590 10.36 -12.56 5.63
N LEU A 591 10.73 -12.34 4.38
CA LEU A 591 10.07 -11.44 3.43
C LEU A 591 9.87 -12.15 2.08
N PHE A 592 9.26 -13.34 2.12
CA PHE A 592 9.15 -14.26 0.97
C PHE A 592 8.66 -13.58 -0.33
N LEU A 593 7.64 -12.72 -0.24
CA LEU A 593 7.05 -12.03 -1.40
C LEU A 593 7.74 -10.70 -1.75
N GLY A 594 8.78 -10.30 -1.01
CA GLY A 594 9.50 -9.05 -1.21
C GLY A 594 8.72 -7.79 -0.80
N ILE A 595 7.55 -7.93 -0.16
CA ILE A 595 6.68 -6.84 0.28
C ILE A 595 6.30 -6.96 1.75
N LEU A 596 5.93 -5.83 2.36
CA LEU A 596 5.25 -5.78 3.66
C LEU A 596 3.78 -5.39 3.45
N PRO A 597 2.86 -6.37 3.28
CA PRO A 597 1.44 -6.11 2.95
C PRO A 597 0.66 -5.38 4.05
N GLY A 598 1.19 -5.35 5.28
CA GLY A 598 0.59 -4.78 6.47
C GLY A 598 0.43 -5.78 7.60
N MET A 599 0.24 -5.30 8.82
CA MET A 599 0.12 -6.13 10.02
C MET A 599 -1.00 -7.19 9.91
N PHE A 600 -0.84 -8.28 10.68
CA PHE A 600 -1.74 -9.43 10.71
C PHE A 600 -1.90 -10.11 9.36
N SER A 601 -0.81 -10.27 8.62
CA SER A 601 -0.86 -10.86 7.28
C SER A 601 -1.36 -12.29 7.31
N THR A 602 -2.14 -12.63 6.31
CA THR A 602 -2.62 -13.97 5.98
C THR A 602 -2.22 -14.27 4.55
N ILE A 603 -2.09 -15.53 4.18
CA ILE A 603 -1.67 -15.91 2.84
C ILE A 603 -2.36 -17.19 2.42
N SER A 604 -2.74 -17.25 1.15
CA SER A 604 -3.20 -18.47 0.49
C SER A 604 -2.80 -18.42 -0.97
N GLY A 605 -2.49 -19.58 -1.56
CA GLY A 605 -2.03 -19.66 -2.94
C GLY A 605 -2.70 -20.74 -3.75
N THR A 606 -2.71 -20.55 -5.06
CA THR A 606 -3.22 -21.48 -6.07
C THR A 606 -2.56 -21.16 -7.40
N ASP A 607 -2.44 -22.15 -8.29
CA ASP A 607 -2.11 -21.89 -9.70
C ASP A 607 -3.35 -21.28 -10.37
N LEU A 608 -3.41 -19.94 -10.37
CA LEU A 608 -4.60 -19.18 -10.76
C LEU A 608 -4.63 -18.96 -12.28
N ASN A 609 -3.46 -18.87 -12.91
CA ASN A 609 -3.29 -18.62 -14.34
C ASN A 609 -2.87 -19.89 -15.14
N ASN A 610 -2.82 -21.05 -14.49
CA ASN A 610 -2.49 -22.35 -15.08
C ASN A 610 -1.08 -22.39 -15.70
N ASP A 611 -0.13 -21.66 -15.11
CA ASP A 611 1.27 -21.64 -15.53
C ASP A 611 2.15 -22.67 -14.80
N GLY A 612 1.58 -23.36 -13.80
CA GLY A 612 2.23 -24.37 -12.98
C GLY A 612 2.91 -23.84 -11.73
N GLU A 613 2.87 -22.53 -11.48
CA GLU A 613 3.34 -21.87 -10.27
C GLU A 613 2.16 -21.29 -9.48
N PRO A 614 2.25 -21.20 -8.15
CA PRO A 614 1.19 -20.58 -7.37
C PRO A 614 1.27 -19.05 -7.39
N GLU A 615 0.14 -18.42 -7.69
CA GLU A 615 -0.17 -17.05 -7.28
C GLU A 615 -0.56 -17.03 -5.80
N PHE A 616 -0.19 -15.95 -5.10
CA PHE A 616 -0.48 -15.78 -3.68
C PHE A 616 -1.39 -14.57 -3.44
N ALA A 617 -2.56 -14.81 -2.87
CA ALA A 617 -3.37 -13.76 -2.25
C ALA A 617 -2.94 -13.57 -0.81
N VAL A 618 -2.77 -12.31 -0.41
CA VAL A 618 -2.28 -11.91 0.90
C VAL A 618 -3.28 -10.96 1.53
N GLY A 619 -3.87 -11.38 2.65
CA GLY A 619 -4.74 -10.52 3.45
C GLY A 619 -3.98 -9.77 4.54
N ASN A 620 -4.60 -8.75 5.11
CA ASN A 620 -4.04 -7.92 6.17
C ASN A 620 -5.12 -7.22 7.00
N ILE A 621 -4.74 -6.49 8.05
CA ILE A 621 -5.66 -5.78 8.96
C ILE A 621 -6.57 -4.75 8.28
N ARG A 622 -6.18 -4.18 7.13
CA ARG A 622 -6.95 -3.16 6.39
C ARG A 622 -8.01 -3.75 5.45
N GLY A 623 -8.28 -5.04 5.57
CA GLY A 623 -9.37 -5.76 4.89
C GLY A 623 -9.28 -5.90 3.37
N GLY A 624 -8.31 -5.26 2.72
CA GLY A 624 -8.01 -5.52 1.32
C GLY A 624 -7.01 -6.66 1.12
N LEU A 625 -6.60 -6.87 -0.12
CA LEU A 625 -5.71 -7.95 -0.52
C LEU A 625 -4.53 -7.43 -1.34
N HIS A 626 -3.40 -8.13 -1.31
CA HIS A 626 -2.39 -8.10 -2.37
C HIS A 626 -2.45 -9.43 -3.12
N LEU A 627 -2.40 -9.41 -4.46
CA LEU A 627 -2.30 -10.61 -5.28
C LEU A 627 -0.92 -10.61 -5.95
N MET A 628 -0.13 -11.65 -5.71
CA MET A 628 1.27 -11.72 -6.13
C MET A 628 1.47 -12.91 -7.06
N GLN A 629 2.18 -12.70 -8.15
CA GLN A 629 2.63 -13.76 -9.07
C GLN A 629 4.16 -13.80 -9.08
N ARG A 630 4.72 -14.93 -9.51
CA ARG A 630 6.16 -15.02 -9.74
C ARG A 630 6.56 -14.03 -10.85
N ASP A 631 7.66 -13.31 -10.67
CA ASP A 631 8.14 -12.36 -11.66
C ASP A 631 8.50 -13.11 -12.96
N PRO A 632 7.77 -12.88 -14.08
CA PRO A 632 8.03 -13.57 -15.33
C PRO A 632 9.42 -13.22 -15.90
N ASP A 633 9.99 -12.07 -15.52
CA ASP A 633 11.34 -11.64 -15.93
C ASP A 633 12.46 -12.31 -15.10
N VAL A 634 12.13 -12.92 -13.95
CA VAL A 634 13.09 -13.62 -13.07
C VAL A 634 13.22 -15.11 -13.45
N ALA A 635 12.55 -15.56 -14.52
CA ALA A 635 12.81 -16.86 -15.10
C ALA A 635 14.33 -17.04 -15.34
N ILE A 636 14.89 -18.16 -14.88
CA ILE A 636 16.24 -18.60 -15.28
C ILE A 636 16.16 -19.03 -16.75
N GLY A 637 16.04 -18.03 -17.61
CA GLY A 637 15.88 -18.11 -19.05
C GLY A 637 16.85 -17.12 -19.66
N GLN A 638 17.74 -17.63 -20.49
CA GLN A 638 18.78 -16.91 -21.22
C GLN A 638 18.28 -15.54 -21.71
N GLN A 639 18.79 -14.44 -21.12
CA GLN A 639 18.39 -13.05 -21.41
C GLN A 639 18.08 -12.84 -22.90
N THR A 640 16.79 -12.88 -23.25
CA THR A 640 16.28 -12.19 -24.41
C THR A 640 16.07 -10.75 -23.97
N GLU A 641 17.12 -9.96 -24.17
CA GLU A 641 17.05 -8.50 -24.12
C GLU A 641 15.73 -7.99 -24.71
N PRO A 642 14.99 -7.10 -24.01
CA PRO A 642 13.74 -6.57 -24.50
C PRO A 642 13.93 -6.03 -25.93
N GLU A 643 12.94 -6.26 -26.80
CA GLU A 643 12.95 -5.71 -28.16
C GLU A 643 13.01 -4.18 -28.08
N ARG A 644 14.22 -3.63 -28.15
CA ARG A 644 14.42 -2.19 -28.32
C ARG A 644 13.79 -1.77 -29.64
N GLU A 645 12.80 -0.90 -29.54
CA GLU A 645 12.19 -0.25 -30.69
C GLU A 645 13.24 0.62 -31.40
N ILE A 646 13.40 0.41 -32.71
CA ILE A 646 14.34 1.17 -33.53
C ILE A 646 13.56 2.27 -34.25
N LEU A 647 13.96 3.52 -34.02
CA LEU A 647 13.40 4.66 -34.72
C LEU A 647 14.15 4.88 -36.04
N ILE A 648 13.41 4.95 -37.14
CA ILE A 648 13.95 5.25 -38.47
C ILE A 648 13.34 6.54 -38.99
N TYR A 649 14.17 7.54 -39.26
CA TYR A 649 13.70 8.81 -39.79
C TYR A 649 14.72 9.50 -40.73
N PRO A 650 14.25 10.36 -41.65
CA PRO A 650 12.84 10.61 -41.95
C PRO A 650 12.17 9.38 -42.58
N ASN A 651 10.91 9.12 -42.26
CA ASN A 651 10.10 8.11 -42.92
C ASN A 651 8.74 8.75 -43.22
N PRO A 652 8.45 9.19 -44.46
CA PRO A 652 9.15 8.83 -45.70
C PRO A 652 10.50 9.53 -45.96
N ALA A 653 11.44 8.85 -46.63
CA ALA A 653 12.81 9.33 -46.92
C ALA A 653 13.07 9.52 -48.43
N SER A 654 13.95 10.45 -48.81
CA SER A 654 14.38 10.65 -50.21
C SER A 654 15.87 10.41 -50.45
N GLU A 655 16.76 10.88 -49.55
CA GLU A 655 18.22 10.80 -49.76
C GLU A 655 18.96 9.85 -48.81
N GLN A 656 18.51 9.80 -47.54
CA GLN A 656 19.16 9.04 -46.46
C GLN A 656 18.16 8.69 -45.35
N LEU A 657 18.50 7.67 -44.57
CA LEU A 657 17.80 7.25 -43.36
C LEU A 657 18.77 7.31 -42.18
N LEU A 658 18.32 7.77 -41.02
CA LEU A 658 19.01 7.61 -39.75
C LEU A 658 18.32 6.52 -38.94
N VAL A 659 19.10 5.61 -38.38
CA VAL A 659 18.65 4.53 -37.52
C VAL A 659 19.06 4.85 -36.08
N GLN A 660 18.09 5.09 -35.19
CA GLN A 660 18.31 5.35 -33.77
C GLN A 660 17.83 4.17 -32.90
N GLY A 661 18.48 3.99 -31.75
CA GLY A 661 18.18 2.88 -30.83
C GLY A 661 19.12 1.68 -30.95
N LEU A 662 20.04 1.69 -31.92
CA LEU A 662 21.07 0.66 -32.07
C LEU A 662 22.17 0.79 -31.01
N ARG A 663 22.68 -0.36 -30.54
CA ARG A 663 23.87 -0.42 -29.70
C ARG A 663 25.14 -0.14 -30.52
N PRO A 664 26.21 0.37 -29.89
CA PRO A 664 27.53 0.46 -30.52
C PRO A 664 28.00 -0.91 -31.02
N GLY A 665 28.11 -1.06 -32.34
CA GLY A 665 28.45 -2.35 -32.96
C GLY A 665 28.62 -2.25 -34.48
N ASN A 666 29.07 -3.35 -35.09
CA ASN A 666 29.15 -3.49 -36.55
C ASN A 666 27.81 -4.00 -37.07
N TRP A 667 27.02 -3.11 -37.66
CA TRP A 667 25.72 -3.44 -38.23
C TRP A 667 25.79 -3.52 -39.75
N THR A 668 25.13 -4.52 -40.33
CA THR A 668 24.84 -4.58 -41.76
C THR A 668 23.36 -4.35 -42.00
N TYR A 669 23.03 -3.77 -43.16
CA TYR A 669 21.66 -3.49 -43.54
C TYR A 669 21.33 -4.05 -44.91
N HIS A 670 20.10 -4.53 -45.08
CA HIS A 670 19.50 -4.94 -46.36
C HIS A 670 18.18 -4.19 -46.56
N LEU A 671 17.97 -3.63 -47.75
CA LEU A 671 16.71 -3.04 -48.17
C LEU A 671 16.06 -3.96 -49.20
N LEU A 672 14.90 -4.49 -48.83
CA LEU A 672 14.11 -5.42 -49.63
C LEU A 672 12.87 -4.71 -50.18
N ASP A 673 12.46 -5.03 -51.41
CA ASP A 673 11.11 -4.65 -51.87
C ASP A 673 10.02 -5.46 -51.14
N MET A 674 8.74 -5.08 -51.33
CA MET A 674 7.60 -5.77 -50.70
C MET A 674 7.43 -7.24 -51.14
N ASN A 675 8.17 -7.71 -52.15
CA ASN A 675 8.21 -9.11 -52.57
C ASN A 675 9.44 -9.85 -52.00
N GLY A 676 10.19 -9.22 -51.09
CA GLY A 676 11.38 -9.78 -50.44
C GLY A 676 12.62 -9.82 -51.34
N ARG A 677 12.67 -9.06 -52.44
CA ARG A 677 13.87 -9.02 -53.31
C ARG A 677 14.81 -7.94 -52.83
N LEU A 678 16.10 -8.26 -52.70
CA LEU A 678 17.14 -7.32 -52.30
C LEU A 678 17.36 -6.22 -53.34
N GLN A 679 17.23 -4.97 -52.90
CA GLN A 679 17.38 -3.77 -53.70
C GLN A 679 18.67 -3.02 -53.36
N MET A 680 19.07 -3.00 -52.10
CA MET A 680 20.32 -2.40 -51.63
C MET A 680 20.83 -3.10 -50.37
N SER A 681 22.14 -3.17 -50.18
CA SER A 681 22.76 -3.66 -48.93
C SER A 681 24.06 -2.92 -48.64
N GLY A 682 24.48 -2.94 -47.37
CA GLY A 682 25.77 -2.36 -46.97
C GLY A 682 26.06 -2.54 -45.48
N THR A 683 27.18 -1.99 -45.04
CA THR A 683 27.51 -1.82 -43.62
C THR A 683 27.04 -0.44 -43.17
N LEU A 684 26.41 -0.37 -42.01
CA LEU A 684 25.94 0.89 -41.44
C LEU A 684 27.13 1.76 -41.04
N ALA A 685 27.10 3.04 -41.41
CA ALA A 685 28.16 3.98 -41.04
C ALA A 685 28.18 4.21 -39.51
N PRO A 686 29.31 4.66 -38.93
CA PRO A 686 29.41 4.92 -37.48
C PRO A 686 28.41 5.96 -36.94
N ASP A 687 27.82 6.77 -37.82
CA ASP A 687 26.77 7.74 -37.51
C ASP A 687 25.35 7.18 -37.74
N TYR A 688 25.24 5.86 -37.93
CA TYR A 688 24.00 5.11 -38.12
C TYR A 688 23.13 5.56 -39.31
N ARG A 689 23.75 6.15 -40.33
CA ARG A 689 23.05 6.63 -41.53
C ARG A 689 23.21 5.71 -42.74
N ILE A 690 22.10 5.39 -43.39
CA ILE A 690 22.03 4.74 -44.70
C ILE A 690 21.91 5.84 -45.75
N ARG A 691 22.82 5.90 -46.72
CA ARG A 691 22.89 6.95 -47.74
C ARG A 691 22.72 6.36 -49.14
N GLY A 692 22.27 7.20 -50.07
CA GLY A 692 22.21 6.82 -51.48
C GLY A 692 20.91 6.13 -51.88
N ILE A 693 19.88 6.16 -51.03
CA ILE A 693 18.58 5.52 -51.30
C ILE A 693 17.80 6.19 -52.45
N HIS A 694 18.21 7.39 -52.89
CA HIS A 694 17.64 8.11 -54.04
C HIS A 694 17.76 7.34 -55.37
N VAL A 695 18.59 6.29 -55.44
CA VAL A 695 18.70 5.43 -56.63
C VAL A 695 17.57 4.39 -56.70
N LEU A 696 16.82 4.21 -55.62
CA LEU A 696 15.69 3.29 -55.52
C LEU A 696 14.40 3.97 -55.99
N MET A 697 13.46 3.19 -56.53
CA MET A 697 12.17 3.75 -56.94
C MET A 697 11.33 4.13 -55.71
N PRO A 698 10.55 5.22 -55.74
CA PRO A 698 9.62 5.55 -54.66
C PRO A 698 8.66 4.39 -54.36
N GLY A 699 8.42 4.09 -53.08
CA GLY A 699 7.62 2.94 -52.64
C GLY A 699 7.95 2.46 -51.23
N CYS A 700 7.28 1.41 -50.76
CA CYS A 700 7.56 0.79 -49.47
C CYS A 700 8.65 -0.28 -49.59
N TYR A 701 9.55 -0.32 -48.62
CA TYR A 701 10.66 -1.27 -48.51
C TYR A 701 10.73 -1.82 -47.08
N ILE A 702 11.29 -3.02 -46.94
CA ILE A 702 11.63 -3.61 -45.64
C ILE A 702 13.13 -3.38 -45.41
N LEU A 703 13.48 -2.68 -44.34
CA LEU A 703 14.85 -2.58 -43.85
C LEU A 703 15.12 -3.72 -42.87
N GLU A 704 16.06 -4.58 -43.22
CA GLU A 704 16.65 -5.57 -42.32
C GLU A 704 18.00 -5.06 -41.79
N LEU A 705 18.22 -5.19 -40.48
CA LEU A 705 19.48 -4.86 -39.81
C LEU A 705 20.00 -6.10 -39.09
N SER A 706 21.26 -6.45 -39.30
CA SER A 706 21.89 -7.57 -38.62
C SER A 706 23.21 -7.20 -37.96
N GLU A 707 23.42 -7.68 -36.74
CA GLU A 707 24.67 -7.54 -35.99
C GLU A 707 25.52 -8.82 -36.11
N GLU A 708 26.85 -8.66 -36.07
CA GLU A 708 27.82 -9.75 -36.07
C GLU A 708 27.70 -10.60 -34.77
N GLY A 709 26.72 -11.51 -34.76
CA GLY A 709 26.29 -12.24 -33.55
C GLY A 709 24.87 -12.82 -33.63
N GLY A 710 24.08 -12.50 -34.67
CA GLY A 710 22.85 -13.21 -35.03
C GLY A 710 21.53 -12.48 -34.77
N LYS A 711 21.54 -11.27 -34.17
CA LYS A 711 20.32 -10.46 -34.01
C LYS A 711 19.90 -9.87 -35.35
N LEU A 712 18.65 -10.08 -35.75
CA LEU A 712 18.04 -9.55 -36.97
C LEU A 712 16.85 -8.66 -36.59
N LEU A 713 16.83 -7.42 -37.08
CA LEU A 713 15.77 -6.45 -36.83
C LEU A 713 15.13 -6.06 -38.18
N ARG A 714 13.81 -5.85 -38.20
CA ARG A 714 13.04 -5.55 -39.43
C ARG A 714 12.13 -4.36 -39.20
N GLN A 715 12.17 -3.39 -40.11
CA GLN A 715 11.27 -2.23 -40.07
C GLN A 715 10.80 -1.84 -41.47
N CYS A 716 9.55 -1.41 -41.58
CA CYS A 716 9.00 -0.87 -42.83
C CYS A 716 9.41 0.59 -43.02
N ILE A 717 9.88 0.94 -44.21
CA ILE A 717 10.21 2.30 -44.60
C ILE A 717 9.53 2.69 -45.91
N VAL A 718 9.27 3.99 -46.08
CA VAL A 718 8.68 4.55 -47.29
C VAL A 718 9.72 5.46 -47.96
N LEU A 719 9.99 5.23 -49.23
CA LEU A 719 10.84 6.11 -50.05
C LEU A 719 9.97 7.01 -50.92
N GLN A 720 10.29 8.30 -50.93
CA GLN A 720 9.64 9.34 -51.73
C GLN A 720 10.64 9.99 -52.71
N PRO A 721 10.16 10.66 -53.79
CA PRO A 721 11.00 11.21 -54.85
C PRO A 721 12.11 12.15 -54.40
#